data_AF-A0A376X0A7-F1
#
_entry.id   AF-A0A376X0A7-F1
#
_cell.length_a   1.000
_cell.length_b   1.000
_cell.length_c   1.000
_cell.angle_alpha   90.00
_cell.angle_beta   90.00
_cell.angle_gamma   90.00
#
_symmetry.space_group_name_H-M   'P 1'
#
loop_
_entity.id
_entity.type
_entity.pdbx_description
1 polymer ?
#
loop_
_entity_poly.entity_id
_entity_poly.type
_entity_poly.pdbx_seq_one_letter_code
_entity_poly.pdbx_strand_id
1 'polypeptide(L)'
;MNRIYRVIWNCTLQVFQACSELTRRAGKTSTVNLRKSSGLTTKFSRLTLGVLLALSGSASGASLEVDNDQITNIDTDVAYDAYLVGWYGTGVLNILAGGNASLTTITTSVIGANEDSEGTVNVLGGTWRLYDSGNNARPLNVGQSGTGTLNIKQKGHVDGGYLRLGSSTGGVGTVNVEGEDSVLTTELFEIGSYGTGSLNITDKGYVTSSIVAILGYQAGSNGQVVVEKGGEWLIKNNDSSIEFQIGNQGTGEATIREGGLVTAENTIIGGNATGIGTLNVQDQDSVITVRRLYNGYFGNGTVNISNNGLINNKEYSLVGVQDGSHGVVNVTDKGHWNFLGTGEAFRYIYIGDAGDGELNVSSEGKVDSGIITAGMKETGTGNITVKDKNSVITNLGTNLGYDGHGEMNISNQGLVVSNGGSSLGYGETGVGNVSITTGGMWEVNKNVYTTIGVAGVGNLNISDGGKFVSQNITFLGDKASGIGTLNLMDATSSFDTVGINVGNFGSGIVNVSNGATLNSTGYGFIGGNASGKGIVNISTDSLWNLKTSSTNAQLLQVGVLGTGELNITTGGIVKARDTQIALNDKSKGDVRVDGQNSLLETFNMYVGTSGTGTLTLTNNGTLNVEGGEVYLGVFEPAVGTLNIGAAHGEAAADAGFITNATKVEFGLGEGVFVFNHTNNSDAGYQVDMLITGDDKDGKVIHDAGHTVFNAGNTYSGKTLVNDGLLTIASHTADGVTGMGSSEVTIANPGTLDILASTNSAGDYTLTNALKGDGLMRVQLSSSDKMFGFTHATGTEFAGVAQLKDSTFTLERDNTAALTHAMLQSDSENTTSVKVGEQSIGGLAMNGGTIIFDTDIPAATLAEGYISVDTLVVGAGDYTWKGRNYQVNGTGDVLIDVPKPWNDPMANNPLTTLNLLEHDDSHVGVQLVKAQTVIGSGGSLTLRDLQGDEVEADKTLHIAQNGTVVAEGDYGFRLTTAPGNGLYVNYGLKALNIHGGQKLTLAEHGGAYGATADMSAKSVVKGIWQSIRCDRFRFPTVRTTIRGQPTFRWGHYVPMRMVHLATPGN
;
A
#
# COMPACT_ATOMS: atom_id res chain seq x y z
N MET A 1 13.84 58.36 -40.42
CA MET A 1 12.57 59.08 -40.69
C MET A 1 11.54 58.05 -41.15
N ASN A 2 10.28 58.27 -40.81
CA ASN A 2 9.17 57.31 -40.73
C ASN A 2 9.14 56.18 -41.79
N ARG A 3 9.10 54.94 -41.31
CA ARG A 3 8.55 53.76 -42.00
C ARG A 3 7.29 53.32 -41.26
N ILE A 4 6.37 52.64 -41.94
CA ILE A 4 5.13 52.12 -41.34
C ILE A 4 5.14 50.60 -41.45
N TYR A 5 4.99 49.92 -40.31
CA TYR A 5 4.96 48.47 -40.20
C TYR A 5 3.56 47.98 -39.81
N ARG A 6 3.16 46.81 -40.30
CA ARG A 6 2.14 45.99 -39.62
C ARG A 6 2.80 45.29 -38.43
N VAL A 7 2.12 45.32 -37.29
CA VAL A 7 2.47 44.55 -36.09
C VAL A 7 1.29 43.70 -35.65
N ILE A 8 1.57 42.54 -35.06
CA ILE A 8 0.61 41.72 -34.32
C ILE A 8 1.05 41.60 -32.86
N TRP A 9 0.09 41.43 -31.96
CA TRP A 9 0.36 41.13 -30.55
C TRP A 9 0.57 39.63 -30.38
N ASN A 10 1.74 39.22 -29.88
CA ASN A 10 1.99 37.82 -29.55
C ASN A 10 1.59 37.57 -28.08
N CYS A 11 0.51 36.82 -27.87
CA CYS A 11 -0.04 36.55 -26.53
C CYS A 11 0.92 35.75 -25.63
N THR A 12 1.70 34.83 -26.21
CA THR A 12 2.64 33.95 -25.49
C THR A 12 3.91 34.70 -25.06
N LEU A 13 4.35 35.68 -25.85
CA LEU A 13 5.58 36.46 -25.59
C LEU A 13 5.32 37.88 -25.04
N GLN A 14 4.05 38.29 -24.93
CA GLN A 14 3.59 39.62 -24.51
C GLN A 14 4.31 40.81 -25.17
N VAL A 15 4.56 40.71 -26.49
CA VAL A 15 5.19 41.77 -27.29
C VAL A 15 4.51 41.96 -28.64
N PHE A 16 4.60 43.17 -29.18
CA PHE A 16 4.24 43.46 -30.57
C PHE A 16 5.39 43.02 -31.51
N GLN A 17 5.11 42.08 -32.41
CA GLN A 17 6.06 41.63 -33.44
C GLN A 17 5.68 42.21 -34.81
N ALA A 18 6.66 42.64 -35.60
CA ALA A 18 6.45 43.25 -36.91
C ALA A 18 6.40 42.21 -38.04
N CYS A 19 5.41 42.34 -38.93
CA CYS A 19 5.07 41.30 -39.92
C CYS A 19 5.34 41.71 -41.38
N SER A 20 5.25 43.00 -41.72
CA SER A 20 5.47 43.51 -43.08
C SER A 20 5.59 45.05 -43.13
N GLU A 21 6.33 45.58 -44.10
CA GLU A 21 6.42 47.02 -44.42
C GLU A 21 5.53 47.37 -45.64
N LEU A 22 4.80 48.49 -45.61
CA LEU A 22 3.95 48.98 -46.72
C LEU A 22 4.46 50.34 -47.26
N THR A 23 4.35 50.59 -48.58
CA THR A 23 5.16 51.60 -49.33
C THR A 23 4.27 52.62 -50.10
N ARG A 24 4.67 53.52 -51.03
CA ARG A 24 5.74 53.58 -52.07
C ARG A 24 5.78 55.00 -52.75
N ARG A 25 6.79 55.28 -53.62
CA ARG A 25 6.82 56.32 -54.71
C ARG A 25 6.98 57.83 -54.34
N ALA A 26 7.41 58.77 -55.21
CA ALA A 26 8.10 58.75 -56.53
C ALA A 26 8.60 60.15 -57.03
N GLY A 27 9.46 60.19 -58.08
CA GLY A 27 9.77 61.34 -58.96
C GLY A 27 11.23 61.33 -59.50
N LYS A 28 11.65 62.02 -60.59
CA LYS A 28 10.98 62.63 -61.76
C LYS A 28 12.05 63.10 -62.79
N THR A 29 11.95 62.76 -64.09
CA THR A 29 12.55 63.42 -65.31
C THR A 29 14.06 63.81 -65.36
N SER A 30 14.88 63.52 -66.38
CA SER A 30 14.72 62.84 -67.70
C SER A 30 16.04 62.08 -68.05
N THR A 31 16.76 62.07 -69.20
CA THR A 31 16.78 62.62 -70.60
C THR A 31 17.98 61.94 -71.32
N VAL A 32 18.14 61.71 -72.64
CA VAL A 32 17.29 61.76 -73.86
C VAL A 32 18.03 61.08 -75.05
N ASN A 33 17.31 60.53 -76.05
CA ASN A 33 17.79 59.96 -77.35
C ASN A 33 18.65 58.66 -77.29
N LEU A 34 18.62 57.76 -78.28
CA LEU A 34 18.21 57.84 -79.70
C LEU A 34 17.20 56.76 -80.17
N ARG A 35 16.30 57.17 -81.09
CA ARG A 35 15.68 56.44 -82.26
C ARG A 35 15.19 54.98 -82.06
N LYS A 36 13.86 54.72 -82.12
CA LYS A 36 13.04 54.32 -83.31
C LYS A 36 13.41 52.94 -83.93
N SER A 37 12.48 52.03 -84.26
CA SER A 37 10.99 52.03 -84.17
C SER A 37 10.36 50.64 -84.47
N SER A 38 9.13 50.39 -83.98
CA SER A 38 8.02 49.49 -84.47
C SER A 38 8.29 48.37 -85.51
N GLY A 39 7.66 47.17 -85.45
CA GLY A 39 6.64 46.60 -84.55
C GLY A 39 5.72 45.55 -85.23
N LEU A 40 4.80 44.91 -84.46
CA LEU A 40 3.62 44.09 -84.88
C LEU A 40 3.76 42.65 -85.48
N THR A 41 3.38 41.65 -84.67
CA THR A 41 2.33 40.59 -84.89
C THR A 41 2.25 39.65 -86.13
N THR A 42 2.46 38.34 -85.88
CA THR A 42 1.62 37.14 -86.23
C THR A 42 1.10 36.84 -87.67
N LYS A 43 1.36 35.62 -88.21
CA LYS A 43 0.37 34.50 -88.45
C LYS A 43 0.81 33.37 -89.44
N PHE A 44 0.66 32.12 -88.99
CA PHE A 44 0.28 30.82 -89.63
C PHE A 44 0.26 30.48 -91.15
N SER A 45 0.56 29.18 -91.42
CA SER A 45 0.02 28.25 -92.48
C SER A 45 0.66 28.29 -93.90
N ARG A 46 0.65 27.23 -94.76
CA ARG A 46 0.28 25.78 -94.70
C ARG A 46 0.74 25.01 -95.99
N LEU A 47 0.80 23.65 -95.96
CA LEU A 47 0.75 22.68 -97.12
C LEU A 47 1.96 22.66 -98.12
N THR A 48 2.33 21.61 -98.90
CA THR A 48 1.86 20.20 -99.06
C THR A 48 2.95 19.23 -99.61
N LEU A 49 2.93 17.97 -99.12
CA LEU A 49 3.19 16.63 -99.73
C LEU A 49 4.00 16.43 -101.06
N GLY A 50 4.85 15.39 -101.08
CA GLY A 50 5.38 14.68 -102.27
C GLY A 50 6.07 13.35 -101.91
N VAL A 51 6.03 12.31 -102.76
CA VAL A 51 6.40 10.90 -102.40
C VAL A 51 7.11 10.15 -103.54
N LEU A 52 8.30 9.53 -103.30
CA LEU A 52 8.65 8.14 -103.70
C LEU A 52 10.07 7.64 -103.26
N LEU A 53 10.10 6.47 -102.60
CA LEU A 53 11.07 5.35 -102.61
C LEU A 53 12.62 5.54 -102.64
N ALA A 54 13.23 5.14 -101.50
CA ALA A 54 14.25 4.06 -101.33
C ALA A 54 15.69 4.18 -101.90
N LEU A 55 16.68 4.26 -100.98
CA LEU A 55 17.45 3.07 -100.51
C LEU A 55 18.42 3.38 -99.34
N SER A 56 18.45 2.47 -98.35
CA SER A 56 19.50 2.21 -97.34
C SER A 56 20.40 3.35 -96.81
N GLY A 57 20.18 3.78 -95.56
CA GLY A 57 21.16 4.55 -94.79
C GLY A 57 20.57 5.30 -93.59
N SER A 58 20.58 4.68 -92.41
CA SER A 58 20.26 5.30 -91.11
C SER A 58 19.02 6.21 -91.08
N ALA A 59 17.82 5.62 -91.11
CA ALA A 59 16.61 6.35 -90.77
C ALA A 59 16.65 6.73 -89.28
N SER A 60 16.70 8.03 -88.99
CA SER A 60 16.17 8.54 -87.71
C SER A 60 14.68 8.21 -87.69
N GLY A 61 14.17 7.66 -86.59
CA GLY A 61 12.73 7.49 -86.46
C GLY A 61 12.04 8.84 -86.39
N ALA A 62 10.78 8.89 -86.81
CA ALA A 62 9.89 9.97 -86.43
C ALA A 62 9.25 9.65 -85.07
N SER A 63 8.69 10.66 -84.40
CA SER A 63 7.60 10.46 -83.45
C SER A 63 6.37 9.88 -84.19
N LEU A 64 5.65 8.95 -83.55
CA LEU A 64 4.27 8.67 -83.92
C LEU A 64 3.37 9.65 -83.15
N GLU A 65 2.87 10.67 -83.83
CA GLU A 65 1.90 11.63 -83.30
C GLU A 65 0.47 11.20 -83.65
N VAL A 66 -0.38 11.05 -82.62
CA VAL A 66 -1.80 10.68 -82.74
C VAL A 66 -2.62 11.72 -81.95
N ASP A 67 -3.15 12.72 -82.66
CA ASP A 67 -3.69 13.94 -82.04
C ASP A 67 -4.76 14.59 -82.93
N ASN A 68 -5.68 15.36 -82.33
CA ASN A 68 -6.84 16.01 -82.97
C ASN A 68 -7.88 14.98 -83.47
N ASP A 69 -8.57 14.32 -82.54
CA ASP A 69 -9.60 13.28 -82.76
C ASP A 69 -9.13 12.06 -83.58
N GLN A 70 -7.82 11.84 -83.68
CA GLN A 70 -7.25 10.73 -84.44
C GLN A 70 -7.35 9.40 -83.69
N ILE A 71 -7.65 8.34 -84.45
CA ILE A 71 -7.58 6.96 -84.01
C ILE A 71 -6.60 6.21 -84.90
N THR A 72 -5.56 5.64 -84.32
CA THR A 72 -4.50 4.88 -85.01
C THR A 72 -4.47 3.44 -84.49
N ASN A 73 -4.28 2.47 -85.39
CA ASN A 73 -4.15 1.06 -85.05
C ASN A 73 -2.77 0.54 -85.44
N ILE A 74 -2.15 -0.28 -84.59
CA ILE A 74 -0.93 -1.05 -84.83
C ILE A 74 -1.29 -2.53 -84.73
N ASP A 75 -1.10 -3.27 -85.82
CA ASP A 75 -1.38 -4.71 -85.97
C ASP A 75 -0.16 -5.51 -86.46
N THR A 76 1.01 -4.85 -86.51
CA THR A 76 2.28 -5.34 -87.03
C THR A 76 3.47 -4.86 -86.19
N ASP A 77 4.67 -5.41 -86.40
CA ASP A 77 5.93 -4.91 -85.82
C ASP A 77 6.25 -3.49 -86.35
N VAL A 78 6.28 -2.50 -85.45
CA VAL A 78 6.65 -1.11 -85.75
C VAL A 78 7.56 -0.52 -84.67
N ALA A 79 8.39 0.44 -85.06
CA ALA A 79 9.30 1.12 -84.15
C ALA A 79 9.41 2.62 -84.50
N TYR A 80 9.35 3.47 -83.47
CA TYR A 80 9.35 4.93 -83.58
C TYR A 80 10.26 5.54 -82.52
N ASP A 81 10.69 6.79 -82.70
CA ASP A 81 11.57 7.47 -81.72
C ASP A 81 10.81 7.90 -80.46
N ALA A 82 9.49 8.13 -80.58
CA ALA A 82 8.54 8.39 -79.50
C ALA A 82 7.11 7.98 -79.91
N TYR A 83 6.24 7.74 -78.94
CA TYR A 83 4.78 7.67 -79.13
C TYR A 83 4.13 8.85 -78.41
N LEU A 84 3.45 9.74 -79.14
CA LEU A 84 2.87 10.99 -78.65
C LEU A 84 1.37 10.99 -78.93
N VAL A 85 0.55 10.68 -77.91
CA VAL A 85 -0.90 10.41 -78.06
C VAL A 85 -1.71 11.42 -77.26
N GLY A 86 -2.59 12.19 -77.91
CA GLY A 86 -3.29 13.32 -77.31
C GLY A 86 -2.31 14.40 -76.86
N TRP A 87 -1.72 15.12 -77.83
CA TRP A 87 -0.63 16.06 -77.56
C TRP A 87 -1.12 17.50 -77.45
N TYR A 88 -1.99 17.98 -78.35
CA TYR A 88 -2.67 19.27 -78.24
C TYR A 88 -4.20 19.15 -78.16
N GLY A 89 -4.75 17.93 -78.31
CA GLY A 89 -6.16 17.64 -78.11
C GLY A 89 -6.38 16.16 -77.80
N THR A 90 -7.41 15.58 -78.40
CA THR A 90 -7.83 14.17 -78.28
C THR A 90 -7.00 13.24 -79.18
N GLY A 91 -6.65 12.04 -78.71
CA GLY A 91 -6.02 11.00 -79.54
C GLY A 91 -6.10 9.59 -78.97
N VAL A 92 -6.28 8.59 -79.83
CA VAL A 92 -6.42 7.17 -79.45
C VAL A 92 -5.49 6.27 -80.26
N LEU A 93 -4.63 5.51 -79.59
CA LEU A 93 -3.75 4.50 -80.21
C LEU A 93 -4.13 3.09 -79.74
N ASN A 94 -4.49 2.21 -80.67
CA ASN A 94 -4.78 0.81 -80.37
C ASN A 94 -3.63 -0.08 -80.86
N ILE A 95 -3.03 -0.88 -79.97
CA ILE A 95 -2.01 -1.87 -80.29
C ILE A 95 -2.69 -3.24 -80.17
N LEU A 96 -3.05 -3.81 -81.32
CA LEU A 96 -3.89 -5.00 -81.45
C LEU A 96 -3.04 -6.29 -81.41
N ALA A 97 -3.68 -7.44 -81.30
CA ALA A 97 -3.01 -8.75 -81.35
C ALA A 97 -2.20 -8.92 -82.65
N GLY A 98 -0.90 -9.23 -82.50
CA GLY A 98 0.08 -9.25 -83.60
C GLY A 98 0.83 -7.93 -83.80
N GLY A 99 0.32 -6.83 -83.24
CA GLY A 99 1.00 -5.54 -83.16
C GLY A 99 2.08 -5.53 -82.08
N ASN A 100 3.24 -4.95 -82.43
CA ASN A 100 4.37 -4.80 -81.53
C ASN A 100 4.99 -3.41 -81.73
N ALA A 101 4.73 -2.51 -80.79
CA ALA A 101 5.25 -1.16 -80.77
C ALA A 101 6.56 -1.11 -79.95
N SER A 102 7.64 -0.60 -80.53
CA SER A 102 8.95 -0.49 -79.86
C SER A 102 9.63 0.86 -80.09
N LEU A 103 10.71 1.18 -79.36
CA LEU A 103 11.47 2.42 -79.51
C LEU A 103 12.75 2.23 -80.34
N THR A 104 12.94 3.07 -81.36
CA THR A 104 14.18 3.09 -82.17
C THR A 104 15.33 3.82 -81.49
N THR A 105 15.07 5.00 -80.90
CA THR A 105 16.09 5.84 -80.25
C THR A 105 15.65 6.36 -78.87
N ILE A 106 16.31 7.42 -78.36
CA ILE A 106 16.23 7.89 -76.97
C ILE A 106 15.37 9.16 -76.90
N THR A 107 14.05 8.99 -76.77
CA THR A 107 13.15 10.08 -76.36
C THR A 107 12.07 9.59 -75.38
N THR A 108 11.24 10.51 -74.87
CA THR A 108 10.14 10.22 -73.93
C THR A 108 8.83 10.03 -74.69
N SER A 109 8.09 8.97 -74.38
CA SER A 109 6.72 8.78 -74.89
C SER A 109 5.69 9.39 -73.94
N VAL A 110 4.59 9.92 -74.48
CA VAL A 110 3.60 10.70 -73.72
C VAL A 110 2.16 10.37 -74.15
N ILE A 111 1.28 10.18 -73.17
CA ILE A 111 -0.17 10.07 -73.33
C ILE A 111 -0.83 11.25 -72.58
N GLY A 112 -1.52 12.17 -73.26
CA GLY A 112 -2.13 13.36 -72.64
C GLY A 112 -1.09 14.40 -72.23
N ALA A 113 -0.55 15.15 -73.19
CA ALA A 113 0.70 15.89 -73.01
C ALA A 113 0.56 17.27 -72.35
N ASN A 114 -0.43 18.06 -72.78
CA ASN A 114 -0.63 19.47 -72.39
C ASN A 114 -1.96 19.66 -71.63
N GLU A 115 -2.14 20.81 -70.98
CA GLU A 115 -3.42 21.21 -70.38
C GLU A 115 -4.57 21.07 -71.40
N ASP A 116 -5.75 20.62 -70.94
CA ASP A 116 -6.95 20.32 -71.73
C ASP A 116 -6.79 19.27 -72.88
N SER A 117 -5.67 18.54 -72.96
CA SER A 117 -5.48 17.43 -73.93
C SER A 117 -5.83 16.05 -73.34
N GLU A 118 -6.26 15.11 -74.19
CA GLU A 118 -6.71 13.76 -73.79
C GLU A 118 -6.07 12.67 -74.66
N GLY A 119 -5.20 11.85 -74.08
CA GLY A 119 -4.61 10.69 -74.75
C GLY A 119 -5.16 9.37 -74.23
N THR A 120 -5.40 8.41 -75.12
CA THR A 120 -5.72 7.01 -74.75
C THR A 120 -4.88 6.02 -75.55
N VAL A 121 -4.24 5.06 -74.87
CA VAL A 121 -3.59 3.91 -75.50
C VAL A 121 -4.29 2.63 -75.05
N ASN A 122 -4.66 1.76 -75.99
CA ASN A 122 -5.29 0.46 -75.72
C ASN A 122 -4.39 -0.66 -76.26
N VAL A 123 -3.76 -1.42 -75.38
CA VAL A 123 -2.95 -2.60 -75.73
C VAL A 123 -3.84 -3.84 -75.57
N LEU A 124 -4.29 -4.38 -76.70
CA LEU A 124 -5.34 -5.39 -76.82
C LEU A 124 -4.75 -6.67 -77.43
N GLY A 125 -4.02 -7.43 -76.62
CA GLY A 125 -3.29 -8.64 -77.04
C GLY A 125 -2.01 -8.39 -77.87
N GLY A 126 -1.62 -7.13 -78.06
CA GLY A 126 -0.34 -6.74 -78.66
C GLY A 126 0.74 -6.40 -77.61
N THR A 127 1.92 -5.98 -78.08
CA THR A 127 3.08 -5.64 -77.25
C THR A 127 3.45 -4.16 -77.39
N TRP A 128 3.84 -3.50 -76.29
CA TRP A 128 4.48 -2.18 -76.31
C TRP A 128 5.73 -2.16 -75.43
N ARG A 129 6.91 -1.93 -76.04
CA ARG A 129 8.22 -1.98 -75.38
C ARG A 129 8.88 -0.59 -75.33
N LEU A 130 8.92 0.02 -74.15
CA LEU A 130 9.53 1.34 -73.88
C LEU A 130 11.03 1.20 -73.52
N TYR A 131 11.72 0.34 -74.26
CA TYR A 131 13.17 0.13 -74.19
C TYR A 131 13.79 0.43 -75.54
N ASP A 132 14.94 1.10 -75.53
CA ASP A 132 15.68 1.37 -76.77
C ASP A 132 16.43 0.15 -77.30
N SER A 133 17.05 0.31 -78.47
CA SER A 133 17.89 -0.72 -79.13
C SER A 133 19.15 -1.13 -78.33
N GLY A 134 19.50 -0.41 -77.27
CA GLY A 134 20.52 -0.80 -76.28
C GLY A 134 19.96 -1.54 -75.05
N ASN A 135 18.65 -1.83 -75.04
CA ASN A 135 17.88 -2.37 -73.92
C ASN A 135 17.97 -1.51 -72.64
N ASN A 136 17.90 -0.18 -72.79
CA ASN A 136 17.76 0.75 -71.67
C ASN A 136 16.30 1.18 -71.53
N ALA A 137 15.77 1.20 -70.31
CA ALA A 137 14.45 1.77 -70.03
C ALA A 137 14.35 3.25 -70.46
N ARG A 138 13.19 3.63 -70.98
CA ARG A 138 12.88 5.01 -71.40
C ARG A 138 11.62 5.51 -70.69
N PRO A 139 11.45 6.84 -70.54
CA PRO A 139 10.31 7.38 -69.80
C PRO A 139 9.00 7.30 -70.59
N LEU A 140 7.93 6.92 -69.89
CA LEU A 140 6.55 6.99 -70.35
C LEU A 140 5.75 7.86 -69.37
N ASN A 141 5.32 9.03 -69.83
CA ASN A 141 4.44 9.92 -69.07
C ASN A 141 2.98 9.67 -69.49
N VAL A 142 2.11 9.37 -68.52
CA VAL A 142 0.67 9.20 -68.71
C VAL A 142 -0.03 10.29 -67.91
N GLY A 143 -0.74 11.18 -68.58
CA GLY A 143 -1.23 12.43 -68.01
C GLY A 143 -0.07 13.31 -67.59
N GLN A 144 0.60 13.95 -68.55
CA GLN A 144 1.71 14.85 -68.25
C GLN A 144 1.16 16.15 -67.64
N SER A 145 0.57 17.02 -68.46
CA SER A 145 -0.26 18.15 -68.00
C SER A 145 -1.74 18.00 -68.39
N GLY A 146 -2.08 16.99 -69.19
CA GLY A 146 -3.46 16.66 -69.58
C GLY A 146 -3.94 15.35 -68.95
N THR A 147 -4.99 14.78 -69.53
CA THR A 147 -5.54 13.47 -69.15
C THR A 147 -4.92 12.38 -70.02
N GLY A 148 -4.31 11.36 -69.42
CA GLY A 148 -3.77 10.20 -70.13
C GLY A 148 -4.35 8.89 -69.59
N THR A 149 -4.74 7.99 -70.48
CA THR A 149 -5.20 6.64 -70.12
C THR A 149 -4.41 5.56 -70.88
N LEU A 150 -3.93 4.54 -70.17
CA LEU A 150 -3.36 3.32 -70.74
C LEU A 150 -4.16 2.11 -70.28
N ASN A 151 -4.83 1.44 -71.21
CA ASN A 151 -5.56 0.19 -70.99
C ASN A 151 -4.73 -0.98 -71.52
N ILE A 152 -4.46 -1.98 -70.69
CA ILE A 152 -3.74 -3.21 -71.02
C ILE A 152 -4.70 -4.37 -70.79
N LYS A 153 -5.19 -4.97 -71.87
CA LYS A 153 -6.27 -5.96 -71.85
C LYS A 153 -6.01 -7.10 -72.83
N GLN A 154 -6.79 -8.18 -72.69
CA GLN A 154 -6.82 -9.28 -73.67
C GLN A 154 -5.43 -9.91 -73.92
N LYS A 155 -4.62 -10.09 -72.87
CA LYS A 155 -3.22 -10.55 -72.94
C LYS A 155 -2.24 -9.54 -73.56
N GLY A 156 -2.58 -8.26 -73.50
CA GLY A 156 -1.67 -7.18 -73.87
C GLY A 156 -0.46 -7.14 -72.94
N HIS A 157 0.72 -6.84 -73.50
CA HIS A 157 1.97 -6.77 -72.73
C HIS A 157 2.64 -5.40 -72.91
N VAL A 158 2.91 -4.71 -71.81
CA VAL A 158 3.63 -3.43 -71.81
C VAL A 158 4.87 -3.52 -70.95
N ASP A 159 6.03 -3.25 -71.56
CA ASP A 159 7.31 -3.12 -70.88
C ASP A 159 7.63 -1.64 -70.76
N GLY A 160 7.07 -1.00 -69.72
CA GLY A 160 6.87 0.44 -69.58
C GLY A 160 8.08 1.25 -69.13
N GLY A 161 9.20 0.60 -68.82
CA GLY A 161 10.45 1.28 -68.44
C GLY A 161 10.31 2.14 -67.19
N TYR A 162 10.44 3.46 -67.34
CA TYR A 162 10.22 4.43 -66.27
C TYR A 162 8.84 5.09 -66.43
N LEU A 163 7.84 4.57 -65.72
CA LEU A 163 6.43 4.95 -65.87
C LEU A 163 6.03 6.03 -64.85
N ARG A 164 5.43 7.13 -65.33
CA ARG A 164 4.94 8.24 -64.51
C ARG A 164 3.49 8.56 -64.79
N LEU A 165 2.63 8.54 -63.77
CA LEU A 165 1.22 8.92 -63.85
C LEU A 165 1.02 10.29 -63.18
N GLY A 166 0.42 11.25 -63.88
CA GLY A 166 0.29 12.63 -63.38
C GLY A 166 1.67 13.30 -63.28
N SER A 167 2.41 13.38 -64.38
CA SER A 167 3.85 13.76 -64.38
C SER A 167 4.14 15.26 -64.33
N SER A 168 3.11 16.11 -64.22
CA SER A 168 3.19 17.53 -63.91
C SER A 168 1.96 17.95 -63.10
N THR A 169 2.04 19.09 -62.41
CA THR A 169 0.92 19.63 -61.63
C THR A 169 -0.30 19.83 -62.54
N GLY A 170 -1.46 19.31 -62.12
CA GLY A 170 -2.71 19.33 -62.89
C GLY A 170 -2.91 18.13 -63.83
N GLY A 171 -1.85 17.41 -64.23
CA GLY A 171 -1.96 16.21 -65.07
C GLY A 171 -2.64 15.04 -64.36
N VAL A 172 -3.39 14.23 -65.12
CA VAL A 172 -4.18 13.09 -64.62
C VAL A 172 -3.84 11.84 -65.43
N GLY A 173 -3.11 10.90 -64.82
CA GLY A 173 -2.71 9.65 -65.47
C GLY A 173 -3.42 8.41 -64.92
N THR A 174 -4.01 7.59 -65.80
CA THR A 174 -4.68 6.35 -65.42
C THR A 174 -4.08 5.15 -66.16
N VAL A 175 -3.81 4.06 -65.45
CA VAL A 175 -3.42 2.77 -66.00
C VAL A 175 -4.40 1.69 -65.53
N ASN A 176 -4.91 0.90 -66.47
CA ASN A 176 -5.80 -0.23 -66.18
C ASN A 176 -5.19 -1.51 -66.74
N VAL A 177 -4.90 -2.49 -65.89
CA VAL A 177 -4.37 -3.82 -66.27
C VAL A 177 -5.45 -4.85 -65.94
N GLU A 178 -6.12 -5.36 -66.97
CA GLU A 178 -7.37 -6.12 -66.84
C GLU A 178 -7.30 -7.44 -67.61
N GLY A 179 -7.64 -8.53 -66.91
CA GLY A 179 -7.76 -9.86 -67.51
C GLY A 179 -6.49 -10.71 -67.42
N GLU A 180 -6.70 -12.02 -67.33
CA GLU A 180 -5.68 -13.06 -67.27
C GLU A 180 -4.67 -12.97 -68.44
N ASP A 181 -3.37 -13.06 -68.10
CA ASP A 181 -2.19 -12.82 -68.94
C ASP A 181 -2.00 -11.37 -69.47
N SER A 182 -2.80 -10.37 -69.04
CA SER A 182 -2.49 -8.95 -69.30
C SER A 182 -1.37 -8.48 -68.36
N VAL A 183 -0.26 -7.98 -68.90
CA VAL A 183 0.99 -7.75 -68.14
C VAL A 183 1.55 -6.33 -68.30
N LEU A 184 1.97 -5.72 -67.18
CA LEU A 184 2.76 -4.50 -67.14
C LEU A 184 4.08 -4.71 -66.37
N THR A 185 5.23 -4.56 -67.03
CA THR A 185 6.56 -4.52 -66.39
C THR A 185 7.07 -3.08 -66.31
N THR A 186 7.66 -2.72 -65.17
CA THR A 186 8.24 -1.39 -64.88
C THR A 186 9.54 -1.53 -64.10
N GLU A 187 10.47 -0.59 -64.29
CA GLU A 187 11.63 -0.44 -63.42
C GLU A 187 11.31 0.52 -62.27
N LEU A 188 11.05 1.78 -62.62
CA LEU A 188 10.56 2.81 -61.71
C LEU A 188 9.10 3.13 -62.05
N PHE A 189 8.25 3.20 -61.03
CA PHE A 189 6.83 3.51 -61.17
C PHE A 189 6.43 4.64 -60.19
N GLU A 190 6.15 5.83 -60.71
CA GLU A 190 5.59 6.95 -59.95
C GLU A 190 4.10 7.12 -60.28
N ILE A 191 3.25 6.97 -59.28
CA ILE A 191 1.78 7.05 -59.38
C ILE A 191 1.36 8.32 -58.63
N GLY A 192 0.94 9.36 -59.36
CA GLY A 192 0.80 10.70 -58.79
C GLY A 192 2.18 11.30 -58.54
N SER A 193 2.89 11.62 -59.63
CA SER A 193 4.26 12.14 -59.55
C SER A 193 4.27 13.61 -59.10
N TYR A 194 3.59 14.48 -59.84
CA TYR A 194 3.35 15.90 -59.51
C TYR A 194 1.86 16.30 -59.59
N GLY A 195 1.03 15.48 -60.24
CA GLY A 195 -0.42 15.62 -60.37
C GLY A 195 -1.15 14.41 -59.76
N THR A 196 -2.17 13.91 -60.45
CA THR A 196 -2.97 12.76 -60.02
C THR A 196 -2.59 11.52 -60.83
N GLY A 197 -2.40 10.38 -60.17
CA GLY A 197 -2.18 9.08 -60.81
C GLY A 197 -3.07 7.97 -60.24
N SER A 198 -3.58 7.10 -61.11
CA SER A 198 -4.39 5.94 -60.77
C SER A 198 -3.87 4.69 -61.47
N LEU A 199 -3.69 3.59 -60.73
CA LEU A 199 -3.42 2.25 -61.27
C LEU A 199 -4.51 1.29 -60.77
N ASN A 200 -5.18 0.62 -61.70
CA ASN A 200 -6.15 -0.43 -61.41
C ASN A 200 -5.63 -1.76 -61.97
N ILE A 201 -5.53 -2.78 -61.12
CA ILE A 201 -5.14 -4.15 -61.48
C ILE A 201 -6.32 -5.06 -61.16
N THR A 202 -6.97 -5.60 -62.19
CA THR A 202 -8.25 -6.33 -62.05
C THR A 202 -8.26 -7.65 -62.84
N ASP A 203 -9.12 -8.57 -62.42
CA ASP A 203 -9.49 -9.77 -63.17
C ASP A 203 -8.27 -10.63 -63.60
N LYS A 204 -7.31 -10.81 -62.68
CA LYS A 204 -5.99 -11.45 -62.89
C LYS A 204 -5.00 -10.72 -63.80
N GLY A 205 -5.11 -9.40 -63.96
CA GLY A 205 -4.01 -8.59 -64.50
C GLY A 205 -2.76 -8.68 -63.61
N TYR A 206 -1.57 -8.64 -64.21
CA TYR A 206 -0.29 -8.86 -63.50
C TYR A 206 0.69 -7.70 -63.72
N VAL A 207 1.25 -7.15 -62.64
CA VAL A 207 2.18 -6.01 -62.69
C VAL A 207 3.49 -6.34 -61.95
N THR A 208 4.63 -5.88 -62.46
CA THR A 208 5.91 -5.92 -61.73
C THR A 208 6.63 -4.57 -61.69
N SER A 209 7.27 -4.26 -60.57
CA SER A 209 8.14 -3.08 -60.40
C SER A 209 9.47 -3.50 -59.77
N SER A 210 10.60 -3.17 -60.41
CA SER A 210 11.91 -3.78 -60.10
C SER A 210 12.98 -2.84 -59.52
N ILE A 211 12.75 -1.53 -59.45
CA ILE A 211 13.64 -0.55 -58.78
C ILE A 211 12.91 0.19 -57.64
N VAL A 212 11.73 0.75 -57.89
CA VAL A 212 10.92 1.45 -56.87
C VAL A 212 9.48 1.63 -57.35
N ALA A 213 8.53 1.59 -56.41
CA ALA A 213 7.14 2.02 -56.64
C ALA A 213 6.76 3.11 -55.64
N ILE A 214 6.23 4.25 -56.12
CA ILE A 214 5.93 5.43 -55.30
C ILE A 214 4.53 5.96 -55.61
N LEU A 215 3.69 6.13 -54.58
CA LEU A 215 2.39 6.80 -54.66
C LEU A 215 2.51 8.18 -53.99
N GLY A 216 2.07 9.25 -54.67
CA GLY A 216 2.12 10.61 -54.12
C GLY A 216 3.55 11.12 -53.91
N TYR A 217 4.33 11.18 -55.00
CA TYR A 217 5.76 11.44 -54.94
C TYR A 217 6.10 12.84 -54.41
N GLN A 218 5.43 13.89 -54.90
CA GLN A 218 5.71 15.29 -54.56
C GLN A 218 4.61 15.92 -53.70
N ALA A 219 4.95 16.96 -52.94
CA ALA A 219 3.97 17.69 -52.12
C ALA A 219 2.78 18.20 -52.97
N GLY A 220 1.56 17.80 -52.60
CA GLY A 220 0.32 18.13 -53.31
C GLY A 220 -0.05 17.20 -54.47
N SER A 221 0.76 16.19 -54.79
CA SER A 221 0.39 15.10 -55.71
C SER A 221 -0.52 14.06 -55.03
N ASN A 222 -1.26 13.27 -55.83
CA ASN A 222 -2.15 12.23 -55.33
C ASN A 222 -1.99 10.92 -56.14
N GLY A 223 -1.50 9.86 -55.51
CA GLY A 223 -1.36 8.53 -56.11
C GLY A 223 -2.35 7.51 -55.54
N GLN A 224 -3.11 6.85 -56.39
CA GLN A 224 -4.05 5.79 -55.99
C GLN A 224 -3.76 4.47 -56.70
N VAL A 225 -3.84 3.36 -55.97
CA VAL A 225 -3.75 1.99 -56.50
C VAL A 225 -4.94 1.18 -56.01
N VAL A 226 -5.57 0.42 -56.91
CA VAL A 226 -6.54 -0.63 -56.57
C VAL A 226 -6.06 -1.96 -57.15
N VAL A 227 -5.96 -2.98 -56.31
CA VAL A 227 -5.66 -4.37 -56.69
C VAL A 227 -6.84 -5.24 -56.27
N GLU A 228 -7.56 -5.80 -57.24
CA GLU A 228 -8.81 -6.52 -56.99
C GLU A 228 -9.04 -7.72 -57.91
N LYS A 229 -9.97 -8.61 -57.54
CA LYS A 229 -10.46 -9.74 -58.36
C LYS A 229 -9.33 -10.66 -58.85
N GLY A 230 -8.43 -11.01 -57.93
CA GLY A 230 -7.26 -11.84 -58.23
C GLY A 230 -6.16 -11.15 -59.05
N GLY A 231 -6.21 -9.82 -59.22
CA GLY A 231 -5.09 -9.05 -59.78
C GLY A 231 -3.84 -9.12 -58.88
N GLU A 232 -2.66 -9.05 -59.49
CA GLU A 232 -1.37 -9.25 -58.80
C GLU A 232 -0.37 -8.09 -59.04
N TRP A 233 0.36 -7.67 -57.98
CA TRP A 233 1.50 -6.75 -58.10
C TRP A 233 2.74 -7.26 -57.35
N LEU A 234 3.84 -7.44 -58.08
CA LEU A 234 5.16 -7.82 -57.54
C LEU A 234 6.12 -6.63 -57.54
N ILE A 235 6.35 -6.05 -56.37
CA ILE A 235 7.31 -4.95 -56.14
C ILE A 235 8.59 -5.53 -55.53
N LYS A 236 9.43 -6.13 -56.38
CA LYS A 236 10.62 -6.86 -55.94
C LYS A 236 11.75 -6.86 -56.96
N ASN A 237 12.99 -6.80 -56.46
CA ASN A 237 14.21 -7.15 -57.19
C ASN A 237 14.79 -8.48 -56.62
N ASN A 238 15.69 -9.13 -57.36
CA ASN A 238 16.41 -10.33 -56.90
C ASN A 238 17.77 -10.00 -56.28
N ASP A 239 18.41 -8.92 -56.73
CA ASP A 239 19.78 -8.55 -56.33
C ASP A 239 19.81 -7.53 -55.17
N SER A 240 18.67 -6.89 -54.86
CA SER A 240 18.54 -5.87 -53.80
C SER A 240 17.14 -5.84 -53.20
N SER A 241 17.01 -5.28 -51.99
CA SER A 241 15.70 -4.91 -51.44
C SER A 241 15.27 -3.55 -51.99
N ILE A 242 14.11 -3.49 -52.63
CA ILE A 242 13.53 -2.24 -53.13
C ILE A 242 12.46 -1.68 -52.20
N GLU A 243 11.98 -0.47 -52.50
CA GLU A 243 10.99 0.24 -51.71
C GLU A 243 9.65 0.37 -52.44
N PHE A 244 8.57 0.13 -51.68
CA PHE A 244 7.21 0.51 -52.00
C PHE A 244 6.83 1.67 -51.07
N GLN A 245 6.59 2.85 -51.62
CA GLN A 245 6.33 4.06 -50.86
C GLN A 245 4.90 4.56 -51.08
N ILE A 246 4.15 4.71 -50.00
CA ILE A 246 2.76 5.19 -50.00
C ILE A 246 2.73 6.56 -49.31
N GLY A 247 2.50 7.63 -50.10
CA GLY A 247 2.53 9.01 -49.62
C GLY A 247 3.97 9.45 -49.30
N ASN A 248 4.80 9.66 -50.33
CA ASN A 248 6.19 10.09 -50.13
C ASN A 248 6.27 11.55 -49.64
N GLN A 249 5.73 12.50 -50.39
CA GLN A 249 5.54 13.90 -49.95
C GLN A 249 4.11 14.40 -50.19
N GLY A 250 3.37 13.76 -51.09
CA GLY A 250 1.94 13.97 -51.32
C GLY A 250 1.08 12.90 -50.66
N THR A 251 -0.13 12.74 -51.16
CA THR A 251 -1.08 11.72 -50.71
C THR A 251 -0.90 10.43 -51.51
N GLY A 252 -0.80 9.29 -50.85
CA GLY A 252 -0.80 7.97 -51.47
C GLY A 252 -1.85 7.05 -50.84
N GLU A 253 -2.60 6.34 -51.66
CA GLU A 253 -3.56 5.31 -51.23
C GLU A 253 -3.37 4.02 -52.02
N ALA A 254 -3.17 2.90 -51.34
CA ALA A 254 -3.21 1.57 -51.94
C ALA A 254 -4.34 0.75 -51.31
N THR A 255 -5.26 0.24 -52.12
CA THR A 255 -6.36 -0.63 -51.69
C THR A 255 -6.23 -1.99 -52.34
N ILE A 256 -6.23 -3.04 -51.51
CA ILE A 256 -6.12 -4.44 -51.91
C ILE A 256 -7.39 -5.13 -51.41
N ARG A 257 -8.23 -5.62 -52.33
CA ARG A 257 -9.57 -6.13 -52.03
C ARG A 257 -10.00 -7.28 -52.94
N GLU A 258 -11.14 -7.91 -52.66
CA GLU A 258 -11.75 -8.93 -53.52
C GLU A 258 -10.75 -10.02 -54.01
N GLY A 259 -9.84 -10.49 -53.14
CA GLY A 259 -8.82 -11.48 -53.48
C GLY A 259 -7.60 -10.95 -54.23
N GLY A 260 -7.35 -9.64 -54.23
CA GLY A 260 -6.15 -9.03 -54.81
C GLY A 260 -4.86 -9.38 -54.05
N LEU A 261 -3.74 -9.52 -54.75
CA LEU A 261 -2.47 -9.98 -54.20
C LEU A 261 -1.33 -8.99 -54.45
N VAL A 262 -0.57 -8.64 -53.40
CA VAL A 262 0.64 -7.81 -53.52
C VAL A 262 1.82 -8.45 -52.79
N THR A 263 2.99 -8.45 -53.40
CA THR A 263 4.26 -8.80 -52.74
C THR A 263 5.25 -7.66 -52.87
N ALA A 264 5.71 -7.13 -51.74
CA ALA A 264 6.64 -6.02 -51.65
C ALA A 264 7.85 -6.33 -50.75
N GLU A 265 8.94 -5.59 -50.94
CA GLU A 265 10.14 -5.66 -50.11
C GLU A 265 10.04 -4.74 -48.88
N ASN A 266 10.65 -3.55 -48.89
CA ASN A 266 10.43 -2.55 -47.83
C ASN A 266 9.17 -1.75 -48.17
N THR A 267 8.17 -1.71 -47.28
CA THR A 267 6.99 -0.84 -47.44
C THR A 267 7.08 0.34 -46.49
N ILE A 268 6.98 1.56 -47.01
CA ILE A 268 7.11 2.84 -46.28
C ILE A 268 5.84 3.65 -46.50
N ILE A 269 5.20 4.08 -45.42
CA ILE A 269 3.92 4.81 -45.44
C ILE A 269 4.11 6.14 -44.69
N GLY A 270 3.79 7.28 -45.32
CA GLY A 270 4.13 8.61 -44.78
C GLY A 270 5.63 8.88 -44.83
N GLY A 271 6.20 8.88 -46.04
CA GLY A 271 7.65 8.77 -46.29
C GLY A 271 8.50 9.99 -45.92
N ASN A 272 7.95 11.21 -46.01
CA ASN A 272 8.55 12.47 -45.57
C ASN A 272 7.54 13.27 -44.73
N ALA A 273 7.97 14.36 -44.08
CA ALA A 273 7.18 15.16 -43.14
C ALA A 273 5.82 15.72 -43.67
N THR A 274 5.62 15.81 -44.99
CA THR A 274 4.31 16.18 -45.59
C THR A 274 3.54 15.02 -46.21
N GLY A 275 4.15 13.82 -46.26
CA GLY A 275 3.57 12.64 -46.87
C GLY A 275 2.42 12.08 -46.03
N ILE A 276 1.32 11.72 -46.71
CA ILE A 276 0.15 11.08 -46.10
C ILE A 276 -0.09 9.78 -46.85
N GLY A 277 0.12 8.65 -46.20
CA GLY A 277 -0.04 7.33 -46.80
C GLY A 277 -1.16 6.51 -46.17
N THR A 278 -1.96 5.85 -47.00
CA THR A 278 -3.02 4.90 -46.57
C THR A 278 -2.86 3.57 -47.29
N LEU A 279 -2.83 2.48 -46.53
CA LEU A 279 -2.87 1.10 -47.03
C LEU A 279 -4.13 0.41 -46.50
N ASN A 280 -5.06 0.06 -47.39
CA ASN A 280 -6.27 -0.71 -47.07
C ASN A 280 -6.10 -2.15 -47.58
N VAL A 281 -6.28 -3.14 -46.71
CA VAL A 281 -6.26 -4.57 -47.05
C VAL A 281 -7.53 -5.20 -46.50
N GLN A 282 -8.46 -5.52 -47.39
CA GLN A 282 -9.83 -5.88 -47.02
C GLN A 282 -10.35 -7.08 -47.79
N ASP A 283 -11.34 -7.75 -47.22
CA ASP A 283 -12.07 -8.87 -47.80
C ASP A 283 -11.25 -10.18 -47.89
N GLN A 284 -11.96 -11.30 -48.02
CA GLN A 284 -11.38 -12.64 -48.00
C GLN A 284 -10.36 -12.84 -49.13
N ASP A 285 -9.27 -13.55 -48.81
CA ASP A 285 -8.15 -13.90 -49.71
C ASP A 285 -7.34 -12.70 -50.27
N SER A 286 -7.63 -11.47 -49.84
CA SER A 286 -6.83 -10.28 -50.17
C SER A 286 -5.57 -10.23 -49.30
N VAL A 287 -4.39 -10.23 -49.92
CA VAL A 287 -3.10 -10.37 -49.22
C VAL A 287 -2.08 -9.34 -49.68
N ILE A 288 -1.39 -8.71 -48.73
CA ILE A 288 -0.05 -8.14 -48.97
C ILE A 288 1.00 -8.88 -48.16
N THR A 289 2.09 -9.27 -48.83
CA THR A 289 3.28 -9.84 -48.19
C THR A 289 4.44 -8.87 -48.30
N VAL A 290 4.87 -8.32 -47.16
CA VAL A 290 5.98 -7.35 -47.07
C VAL A 290 7.20 -7.99 -46.41
N ARG A 291 8.41 -7.52 -46.73
CA ARG A 291 9.60 -7.90 -45.94
C ARG A 291 9.66 -7.10 -44.65
N ARG A 292 9.51 -5.78 -44.73
CA ARG A 292 9.45 -4.83 -43.60
C ARG A 292 8.35 -3.81 -43.83
N LEU A 293 7.76 -3.31 -42.74
CA LEU A 293 6.78 -2.22 -42.77
C LEU A 293 7.26 -1.06 -41.89
N TYR A 294 7.16 0.15 -42.43
CA TYR A 294 7.44 1.41 -41.75
C TYR A 294 6.21 2.31 -41.92
N ASN A 295 5.43 2.51 -40.85
CA ASN A 295 4.16 3.23 -40.90
C ASN A 295 4.25 4.55 -40.13
N GLY A 296 4.04 5.68 -40.81
CA GLY A 296 4.41 6.99 -40.28
C GLY A 296 5.93 7.09 -40.16
N TYR A 297 6.64 7.12 -41.29
CA TYR A 297 8.11 7.09 -41.27
C TYR A 297 8.72 8.44 -40.90
N PHE A 298 8.32 9.51 -41.60
CA PHE A 298 8.58 10.90 -41.24
C PHE A 298 7.31 11.76 -41.25
N GLY A 299 6.26 11.31 -41.96
CA GLY A 299 4.95 11.95 -42.01
C GLY A 299 3.87 11.09 -41.36
N ASN A 300 2.68 11.09 -41.97
CA ASN A 300 1.50 10.39 -41.45
C ASN A 300 1.24 9.09 -42.22
N GLY A 301 1.04 7.98 -41.52
CA GLY A 301 0.73 6.69 -42.13
C GLY A 301 -0.46 5.99 -41.48
N THR A 302 -1.36 5.44 -42.28
CA THR A 302 -2.52 4.64 -41.85
C THR A 302 -2.51 3.28 -42.55
N VAL A 303 -2.68 2.21 -41.77
CA VAL A 303 -2.87 0.84 -42.26
C VAL A 303 -4.20 0.32 -41.73
N ASN A 304 -5.07 -0.12 -42.61
CA ASN A 304 -6.37 -0.71 -42.27
C ASN A 304 -6.42 -2.15 -42.77
N ILE A 305 -6.62 -3.09 -41.85
CA ILE A 305 -6.79 -4.52 -42.13
C ILE A 305 -8.19 -4.93 -41.67
N SER A 306 -9.07 -5.31 -42.59
CA SER A 306 -10.49 -5.56 -42.28
C SER A 306 -11.10 -6.69 -43.12
N ASN A 307 -12.32 -7.11 -42.79
CA ASN A 307 -13.11 -8.09 -43.56
C ASN A 307 -12.38 -9.42 -43.91
N ASN A 308 -11.52 -9.95 -43.01
CA ASN A 308 -10.63 -11.12 -43.26
C ASN A 308 -9.42 -10.87 -44.20
N GLY A 309 -9.08 -9.63 -44.53
CA GLY A 309 -7.84 -9.27 -45.24
C GLY A 309 -6.58 -9.56 -44.42
N LEU A 310 -5.45 -9.80 -45.10
CA LEU A 310 -4.23 -10.32 -44.48
C LEU A 310 -2.96 -9.50 -44.83
N ILE A 311 -2.26 -9.02 -43.80
CA ILE A 311 -0.88 -8.50 -43.93
C ILE A 311 0.11 -9.51 -43.37
N ASN A 312 1.03 -9.95 -44.22
CA ASN A 312 2.12 -10.87 -43.87
C ASN A 312 3.47 -10.14 -43.84
N ASN A 313 4.02 -9.89 -42.65
CA ASN A 313 5.39 -9.40 -42.46
C ASN A 313 6.38 -10.57 -42.37
N LYS A 314 7.52 -10.48 -43.06
CA LYS A 314 8.61 -11.49 -42.96
C LYS A 314 9.59 -11.19 -41.83
N GLU A 315 9.94 -9.91 -41.61
CA GLU A 315 10.86 -9.46 -40.55
C GLU A 315 10.09 -8.67 -39.47
N TYR A 316 10.32 -7.36 -39.35
CA TYR A 316 9.76 -6.49 -38.31
C TYR A 316 8.80 -5.42 -38.88
N SER A 317 8.18 -4.66 -37.97
CA SER A 317 7.44 -3.44 -38.29
C SER A 317 7.77 -2.31 -37.32
N LEU A 318 7.88 -1.09 -37.82
CA LEU A 318 7.97 0.14 -37.01
C LEU A 318 6.75 1.02 -37.32
N VAL A 319 6.16 1.62 -36.29
CA VAL A 319 4.99 2.51 -36.36
C VAL A 319 5.31 3.76 -35.55
N GLY A 320 5.16 4.97 -36.13
CA GLY A 320 5.63 6.22 -35.51
C GLY A 320 7.16 6.26 -35.41
N VAL A 321 7.83 6.25 -36.56
CA VAL A 321 9.24 5.82 -36.65
C VAL A 321 10.25 6.89 -36.25
N GLN A 322 9.95 8.15 -36.55
CA GLN A 322 10.84 9.31 -36.30
C GLN A 322 10.12 10.36 -35.44
N ASP A 323 10.89 11.24 -34.80
CA ASP A 323 10.34 12.37 -34.05
C ASP A 323 9.38 13.21 -34.92
N GLY A 324 8.21 13.56 -34.37
CA GLY A 324 7.13 14.26 -35.06
C GLY A 324 6.37 13.47 -36.13
N SER A 325 6.65 12.17 -36.33
CA SER A 325 5.86 11.30 -37.23
C SER A 325 4.71 10.59 -36.50
N HIS A 326 3.66 10.21 -37.24
CA HIS A 326 2.49 9.53 -36.67
C HIS A 326 2.06 8.33 -37.53
N GLY A 327 1.91 7.16 -36.91
CA GLY A 327 1.51 5.92 -37.57
C GLY A 327 0.35 5.22 -36.87
N VAL A 328 -0.70 4.86 -37.61
CA VAL A 328 -1.87 4.13 -37.08
C VAL A 328 -2.03 2.80 -37.81
N VAL A 329 -2.19 1.71 -37.07
CA VAL A 329 -2.55 0.38 -37.59
C VAL A 329 -3.87 -0.07 -36.98
N ASN A 330 -4.90 -0.21 -37.82
CA ASN A 330 -6.22 -0.70 -37.44
C ASN A 330 -6.39 -2.14 -37.94
N VAL A 331 -6.75 -3.05 -37.04
CA VAL A 331 -6.98 -4.47 -37.30
C VAL A 331 -8.39 -4.80 -36.81
N THR A 332 -9.36 -4.72 -37.72
CA THR A 332 -10.79 -4.83 -37.43
C THR A 332 -11.42 -6.00 -38.18
N ASP A 333 -12.65 -6.38 -37.84
CA ASP A 333 -13.54 -7.19 -38.68
C ASP A 333 -12.89 -8.47 -39.27
N LYS A 334 -12.19 -9.23 -38.41
CA LYS A 334 -11.40 -10.44 -38.74
C LYS A 334 -10.16 -10.24 -39.60
N GLY A 335 -9.76 -9.00 -39.88
CA GLY A 335 -8.46 -8.68 -40.46
C GLY A 335 -7.32 -9.26 -39.62
N HIS A 336 -6.25 -9.69 -40.28
CA HIS A 336 -5.13 -10.40 -39.65
C HIS A 336 -3.79 -9.76 -39.99
N TRP A 337 -3.01 -9.41 -38.96
CA TRP A 337 -1.60 -9.03 -39.10
C TRP A 337 -0.70 -10.17 -38.59
N ASN A 338 0.20 -10.67 -39.44
CA ASN A 338 0.87 -11.95 -39.25
C ASN A 338 2.37 -11.87 -39.54
N PHE A 339 3.21 -12.38 -38.62
CA PHE A 339 4.67 -12.31 -38.72
C PHE A 339 5.29 -13.69 -39.02
N LEU A 340 5.33 -14.02 -40.32
CA LEU A 340 5.52 -15.36 -40.94
C LEU A 340 6.82 -16.13 -40.64
N GLY A 341 7.77 -15.58 -39.89
CA GLY A 341 9.11 -16.16 -39.73
C GLY A 341 9.17 -17.53 -39.02
N THR A 342 10.35 -18.15 -39.08
CA THR A 342 10.72 -19.29 -38.22
C THR A 342 12.07 -18.99 -37.56
N GLY A 343 12.16 -19.18 -36.23
CA GLY A 343 13.30 -18.73 -35.41
C GLY A 343 13.04 -17.40 -34.70
N GLU A 344 13.91 -17.05 -33.75
CA GLU A 344 13.76 -15.89 -32.85
C GLU A 344 14.30 -14.57 -33.44
N ALA A 345 15.18 -14.65 -34.44
CA ALA A 345 15.85 -13.47 -34.97
C ALA A 345 14.88 -12.56 -35.77
N PHE A 346 14.79 -11.29 -35.34
CA PHE A 346 14.21 -10.15 -36.09
C PHE A 346 12.68 -10.10 -36.30
N ARG A 347 11.88 -10.75 -35.43
CA ARG A 347 10.44 -10.44 -35.34
C ARG A 347 10.13 -9.54 -34.15
N TYR A 348 9.91 -8.27 -34.43
CA TYR A 348 9.43 -7.30 -33.47
C TYR A 348 8.47 -6.29 -34.11
N ILE A 349 7.57 -5.73 -33.31
CA ILE A 349 6.74 -4.58 -33.64
C ILE A 349 7.09 -3.47 -32.67
N TYR A 350 7.56 -2.33 -33.16
CA TYR A 350 7.70 -1.12 -32.35
C TYR A 350 6.54 -0.18 -32.65
N ILE A 351 5.75 0.13 -31.62
CA ILE A 351 4.64 1.08 -31.64
C ILE A 351 5.13 2.35 -30.92
N GLY A 352 5.33 3.44 -31.65
CA GLY A 352 6.06 4.61 -31.17
C GLY A 352 7.55 4.32 -31.03
N ASP A 353 8.27 4.24 -32.16
CA ASP A 353 9.72 4.03 -32.14
C ASP A 353 10.48 5.33 -31.80
N ALA A 354 10.06 6.47 -32.33
CA ALA A 354 10.50 7.80 -31.88
C ALA A 354 9.45 8.92 -32.05
N GLY A 355 8.35 8.64 -32.76
CA GLY A 355 7.16 9.47 -32.80
C GLY A 355 5.97 8.74 -32.19
N ASP A 356 4.76 9.09 -32.64
CA ASP A 356 3.51 8.55 -32.12
C ASP A 356 3.05 7.34 -32.94
N GLY A 357 2.88 6.19 -32.29
CA GLY A 357 2.37 4.97 -32.91
C GLY A 357 1.11 4.44 -32.24
N GLU A 358 0.15 3.98 -33.04
CA GLU A 358 -1.08 3.34 -32.57
C GLU A 358 -1.28 1.95 -33.19
N LEU A 359 -1.72 1.00 -32.37
CA LEU A 359 -2.21 -0.32 -32.80
C LEU A 359 -3.59 -0.58 -32.19
N ASN A 360 -4.63 -0.57 -33.02
CA ASN A 360 -6.02 -0.75 -32.63
C ASN A 360 -6.54 -2.10 -33.14
N VAL A 361 -6.84 -3.03 -32.23
CA VAL A 361 -7.35 -4.38 -32.54
C VAL A 361 -8.78 -4.52 -31.99
N SER A 362 -9.75 -4.77 -32.87
CA SER A 362 -11.17 -4.86 -32.49
C SER A 362 -12.02 -5.72 -33.45
N SER A 363 -13.30 -5.95 -33.14
CA SER A 363 -14.24 -6.71 -33.98
C SER A 363 -13.70 -8.05 -34.51
N GLU A 364 -13.21 -8.92 -33.63
CA GLU A 364 -12.59 -10.21 -33.96
C GLU A 364 -11.27 -10.12 -34.77
N GLY A 365 -10.67 -8.93 -34.93
CA GLY A 365 -9.36 -8.73 -35.56
C GLY A 365 -8.20 -9.37 -34.79
N LYS A 366 -7.13 -9.79 -35.49
CA LYS A 366 -6.04 -10.61 -34.93
C LYS A 366 -4.64 -10.09 -35.26
N VAL A 367 -3.73 -10.14 -34.29
CA VAL A 367 -2.28 -9.94 -34.49
C VAL A 367 -1.49 -11.15 -33.98
N ASP A 368 -0.65 -11.76 -34.82
CA ASP A 368 0.34 -12.77 -34.42
C ASP A 368 1.76 -12.22 -34.66
N SER A 369 2.51 -11.95 -33.59
CA SER A 369 3.80 -11.25 -33.66
C SER A 369 4.93 -11.91 -32.86
N GLY A 370 6.14 -11.35 -33.00
CA GLY A 370 7.27 -11.64 -32.13
C GLY A 370 7.18 -10.83 -30.83
N ILE A 371 8.20 -10.05 -30.49
CA ILE A 371 8.11 -9.12 -29.34
C ILE A 371 7.39 -7.83 -29.76
N ILE A 372 6.46 -7.34 -28.96
CA ILE A 372 5.91 -5.98 -29.12
C ILE A 372 6.60 -5.05 -28.12
N THR A 373 7.09 -3.91 -28.60
CA THR A 373 7.56 -2.81 -27.75
C THR A 373 6.75 -1.55 -28.04
N ALA A 374 6.26 -0.87 -27.01
CA ALA A 374 5.59 0.42 -27.11
C ALA A 374 6.43 1.52 -26.44
N GLY A 375 6.64 2.65 -27.13
CA GLY A 375 7.51 3.73 -26.64
C GLY A 375 8.98 3.32 -26.57
N MET A 376 9.60 3.06 -27.73
CA MET A 376 10.94 2.49 -27.82
C MET A 376 12.01 3.46 -27.31
N LYS A 377 12.10 4.66 -27.88
CA LYS A 377 13.06 5.72 -27.52
C LYS A 377 12.39 6.80 -26.66
N GLU A 378 13.18 7.66 -26.02
CA GLU A 378 12.73 8.75 -25.12
C GLU A 378 11.55 9.59 -25.64
N THR A 379 11.48 9.87 -26.94
CA THR A 379 10.40 10.66 -27.58
C THR A 379 9.23 9.83 -28.13
N GLY A 380 9.32 8.50 -28.11
CA GLY A 380 8.31 7.62 -28.70
C GLY A 380 7.10 7.43 -27.79
N THR A 381 5.90 7.63 -28.36
CA THR A 381 4.61 7.34 -27.69
C THR A 381 3.96 6.14 -28.38
N GLY A 382 3.74 5.05 -27.65
CA GLY A 382 3.15 3.83 -28.20
C GLY A 382 1.82 3.44 -27.55
N ASN A 383 0.72 3.53 -28.29
CA ASN A 383 -0.62 3.22 -27.81
C ASN A 383 -1.13 1.90 -28.41
N ILE A 384 -1.57 0.96 -27.56
CA ILE A 384 -2.14 -0.32 -28.00
C ILE A 384 -3.55 -0.48 -27.42
N THR A 385 -4.56 -0.61 -28.27
CA THR A 385 -5.94 -0.90 -27.88
C THR A 385 -6.31 -2.31 -28.32
N VAL A 386 -6.74 -3.16 -27.39
CA VAL A 386 -7.33 -4.47 -27.69
C VAL A 386 -8.71 -4.52 -27.07
N LYS A 387 -9.74 -4.45 -27.90
CA LYS A 387 -11.13 -4.39 -27.44
C LYS A 387 -12.01 -5.38 -28.17
N ASP A 388 -13.13 -5.68 -27.54
CA ASP A 388 -14.22 -6.51 -28.04
C ASP A 388 -13.86 -8.01 -28.12
N LYS A 389 -14.90 -8.84 -28.04
CA LYS A 389 -14.74 -10.29 -27.92
C LYS A 389 -14.09 -10.90 -29.17
N ASN A 390 -13.24 -11.90 -28.95
CA ASN A 390 -12.42 -12.59 -29.96
C ASN A 390 -11.34 -11.73 -30.65
N SER A 391 -11.13 -10.47 -30.25
CA SER A 391 -9.96 -9.72 -30.70
C SER A 391 -8.73 -10.09 -29.88
N VAL A 392 -7.69 -10.54 -30.58
CA VAL A 392 -6.53 -11.22 -29.96
C VAL A 392 -5.20 -10.67 -30.49
N ILE A 393 -4.31 -10.30 -29.57
CA ILE A 393 -2.87 -10.22 -29.84
C ILE A 393 -2.19 -11.46 -29.26
N THR A 394 -1.51 -12.23 -30.09
CA THR A 394 -0.60 -13.31 -29.65
C THR A 394 0.83 -12.88 -29.96
N ASN A 395 1.69 -12.81 -28.94
CA ASN A 395 3.07 -12.36 -29.08
C ASN A 395 4.05 -13.23 -28.27
N LEU A 396 5.36 -13.01 -28.46
CA LEU A 396 6.46 -13.65 -27.70
C LEU A 396 6.90 -12.83 -26.47
N GLY A 397 6.29 -11.68 -26.23
CA GLY A 397 6.63 -10.76 -25.15
C GLY A 397 6.10 -9.35 -25.42
N THR A 398 5.85 -8.59 -24.35
CA THR A 398 5.26 -7.24 -24.41
C THR A 398 6.05 -6.29 -23.51
N ASN A 399 6.68 -5.27 -24.09
CA ASN A 399 7.40 -4.23 -23.35
C ASN A 399 6.70 -2.88 -23.55
N LEU A 400 6.26 -2.21 -22.48
CA LEU A 400 5.62 -0.89 -22.58
C LEU A 400 6.44 0.15 -21.83
N GLY A 401 6.72 1.26 -22.50
CA GLY A 401 7.68 2.27 -22.05
C GLY A 401 9.08 1.67 -21.96
N TYR A 402 9.74 1.52 -23.10
CA TYR A 402 11.12 1.02 -23.12
C TYR A 402 12.06 2.10 -22.59
N ASP A 403 12.36 3.12 -23.39
CA ASP A 403 12.94 4.38 -22.91
C ASP A 403 11.93 5.55 -22.99
N GLY A 404 10.80 5.37 -23.69
CA GLY A 404 9.72 6.37 -23.85
C GLY A 404 8.41 5.99 -23.15
N HIS A 405 7.27 6.37 -23.75
CA HIS A 405 5.93 6.16 -23.19
C HIS A 405 5.18 5.04 -23.92
N GLY A 406 4.71 4.03 -23.19
CA GLY A 406 3.87 2.95 -23.74
C GLY A 406 2.59 2.74 -22.94
N GLU A 407 1.45 2.69 -23.62
CA GLU A 407 0.14 2.43 -23.03
C GLU A 407 -0.55 1.23 -23.70
N MET A 408 -1.18 0.37 -22.90
CA MET A 408 -2.03 -0.71 -23.38
C MET A 408 -3.39 -0.74 -22.67
N ASN A 409 -4.47 -0.66 -23.44
CA ASN A 409 -5.85 -0.74 -22.98
C ASN A 409 -6.50 -2.03 -23.49
N ILE A 410 -6.88 -2.92 -22.57
CA ILE A 410 -7.56 -4.20 -22.87
C ILE A 410 -8.98 -4.14 -22.30
N SER A 411 -10.01 -4.26 -23.16
CA SER A 411 -11.40 -4.05 -22.76
C SER A 411 -12.41 -4.95 -23.48
N ASN A 412 -13.66 -5.00 -23.00
CA ASN A 412 -14.81 -5.66 -23.65
C ASN A 412 -14.60 -7.15 -24.03
N GLN A 413 -13.85 -7.93 -23.23
CA GLN A 413 -13.39 -9.31 -23.54
C GLN A 413 -12.35 -9.42 -24.68
N GLY A 414 -11.60 -8.37 -24.98
CA GLY A 414 -10.36 -8.45 -25.75
C GLY A 414 -9.26 -9.20 -24.98
N LEU A 415 -8.33 -9.82 -25.71
CA LEU A 415 -7.32 -10.73 -25.16
C LEU A 415 -5.90 -10.43 -25.68
N VAL A 416 -4.93 -10.41 -24.77
CA VAL A 416 -3.48 -10.41 -25.08
C VAL A 416 -2.86 -11.68 -24.52
N VAL A 417 -2.09 -12.42 -25.33
CA VAL A 417 -1.35 -13.62 -24.92
C VAL A 417 0.14 -13.44 -25.20
N SER A 418 0.93 -13.37 -24.14
CA SER A 418 2.38 -13.20 -24.20
C SER A 418 3.11 -14.50 -23.85
N ASN A 419 3.80 -15.07 -24.84
CA ASN A 419 4.48 -16.37 -24.73
C ASN A 419 5.91 -16.29 -24.16
N GLY A 420 6.28 -15.13 -23.62
CA GLY A 420 7.58 -14.85 -23.03
C GLY A 420 7.57 -13.52 -22.27
N GLY A 421 8.77 -12.99 -22.03
CA GLY A 421 9.00 -11.89 -21.08
C GLY A 421 8.15 -10.66 -21.35
N SER A 422 7.55 -10.11 -20.30
CA SER A 422 6.70 -8.94 -20.39
C SER A 422 7.06 -7.92 -19.32
N SER A 423 7.22 -6.65 -19.71
CA SER A 423 7.75 -5.60 -18.85
C SER A 423 7.08 -4.24 -19.03
N LEU A 424 6.97 -3.48 -17.94
CA LEU A 424 6.47 -2.10 -17.92
C LEU A 424 7.57 -1.19 -17.33
N GLY A 425 7.91 -0.09 -17.99
CA GLY A 425 8.95 0.84 -17.55
C GLY A 425 10.35 0.23 -17.55
N TYR A 426 10.86 -0.13 -18.74
CA TYR A 426 12.06 -0.96 -18.90
C TYR A 426 13.38 -0.24 -18.58
N GLY A 427 13.59 0.91 -19.22
CA GLY A 427 14.68 1.86 -19.01
C GLY A 427 14.32 2.94 -18.00
N GLU A 428 15.29 3.75 -17.58
CA GLU A 428 15.15 4.69 -16.45
C GLU A 428 14.15 5.83 -16.70
N THR A 429 13.97 6.23 -17.95
CA THR A 429 12.94 7.19 -18.41
C THR A 429 11.63 6.53 -18.83
N GLY A 430 11.62 5.20 -19.00
CA GLY A 430 10.49 4.46 -19.56
C GLY A 430 9.26 4.46 -18.66
N VAL A 431 8.09 4.74 -19.23
CA VAL A 431 6.79 4.69 -18.54
C VAL A 431 5.84 3.74 -19.25
N GLY A 432 5.56 2.59 -18.62
CA GLY A 432 4.64 1.57 -19.11
C GLY A 432 3.33 1.55 -18.34
N ASN A 433 2.22 1.88 -19.00
CA ASN A 433 0.88 1.87 -18.41
C ASN A 433 0.02 0.76 -19.02
N VAL A 434 -0.71 0.03 -18.18
CA VAL A 434 -1.72 -0.95 -18.61
C VAL A 434 -3.04 -0.68 -17.89
N SER A 435 -4.13 -0.80 -18.62
CA SER A 435 -5.50 -0.85 -18.10
C SER A 435 -6.21 -2.09 -18.64
N ILE A 436 -6.76 -2.92 -17.73
CA ILE A 436 -7.54 -4.10 -18.07
C ILE A 436 -8.94 -3.95 -17.45
N THR A 437 -9.96 -3.78 -18.30
CA THR A 437 -11.33 -3.41 -17.87
C THR A 437 -12.39 -4.24 -18.59
N THR A 438 -13.64 -4.20 -18.11
CA THR A 438 -14.83 -4.73 -18.79
C THR A 438 -14.64 -6.17 -19.32
N GLY A 439 -14.10 -7.04 -18.47
CA GLY A 439 -13.82 -8.45 -18.80
C GLY A 439 -12.67 -8.72 -19.77
N GLY A 440 -11.84 -7.73 -20.10
CA GLY A 440 -10.59 -7.90 -20.86
C GLY A 440 -9.55 -8.76 -20.12
N MET A 441 -8.59 -9.32 -20.85
CA MET A 441 -7.64 -10.29 -20.30
C MET A 441 -6.21 -10.17 -20.86
N TRP A 442 -5.20 -10.30 -19.99
CA TRP A 442 -3.80 -10.50 -20.38
C TRP A 442 -3.25 -11.79 -19.75
N GLU A 443 -2.78 -12.72 -20.59
CA GLU A 443 -2.11 -13.96 -20.19
C GLU A 443 -0.60 -13.88 -20.48
N VAL A 444 0.24 -14.32 -19.52
CA VAL A 444 1.70 -14.44 -19.66
C VAL A 444 2.13 -15.88 -19.33
N ASN A 445 2.75 -16.56 -20.30
CA ASN A 445 3.04 -18.00 -20.21
C ASN A 445 4.40 -18.33 -19.55
N LYS A 446 4.51 -19.58 -19.07
CA LYS A 446 5.44 -20.09 -18.03
C LYS A 446 6.92 -19.72 -18.12
N ASN A 447 7.45 -19.42 -19.30
CA ASN A 447 8.89 -19.48 -19.54
C ASN A 447 9.67 -18.27 -18.98
N VAL A 448 9.01 -17.15 -18.68
CA VAL A 448 9.67 -15.89 -18.26
C VAL A 448 8.83 -15.18 -17.20
N TYR A 449 9.47 -14.35 -16.39
CA TYR A 449 8.82 -13.48 -15.40
C TYR A 449 8.06 -12.32 -16.05
N THR A 450 7.12 -11.73 -15.28
CA THR A 450 6.54 -10.41 -15.57
C THR A 450 7.20 -9.37 -14.66
N THR A 451 7.49 -8.17 -15.19
CA THR A 451 8.05 -7.09 -14.37
C THR A 451 7.28 -5.77 -14.54
N ILE A 452 6.87 -5.18 -13.43
CA ILE A 452 6.17 -3.89 -13.37
C ILE A 452 7.15 -2.88 -12.74
N GLY A 453 7.65 -1.92 -13.53
CA GLY A 453 8.71 -1.00 -13.14
C GLY A 453 10.06 -1.72 -13.10
N VAL A 454 10.71 -1.89 -14.25
CA VAL A 454 12.03 -2.53 -14.32
C VAL A 454 13.11 -1.57 -13.83
N ALA A 455 13.29 -0.44 -14.53
CA ALA A 455 14.19 0.66 -14.16
C ALA A 455 13.47 2.01 -14.11
N GLY A 456 12.37 2.15 -14.85
CA GLY A 456 11.48 3.30 -14.84
C GLY A 456 10.17 2.98 -14.14
N VAL A 457 9.07 3.56 -14.63
CA VAL A 457 7.74 3.47 -14.00
C VAL A 457 6.87 2.47 -14.74
N GLY A 458 6.35 1.46 -14.03
CA GLY A 458 5.34 0.54 -14.53
C GLY A 458 4.06 0.65 -13.72
N ASN A 459 2.91 0.81 -14.37
CA ASN A 459 1.60 0.83 -13.74
C ASN A 459 0.67 -0.19 -14.41
N LEU A 460 0.10 -1.09 -13.62
CA LEU A 460 -0.94 -2.03 -14.06
C LEU A 460 -2.22 -1.78 -13.27
N ASN A 461 -3.28 -1.41 -13.97
CA ASN A 461 -4.60 -1.15 -13.40
C ASN A 461 -5.59 -2.21 -13.90
N ILE A 462 -6.36 -2.79 -12.99
CA ILE A 462 -7.33 -3.84 -13.29
C ILE A 462 -8.63 -3.51 -12.53
N SER A 463 -9.73 -3.31 -13.26
CA SER A 463 -11.06 -2.97 -12.72
C SER A 463 -12.16 -3.63 -13.55
N ASP A 464 -13.42 -3.48 -13.14
CA ASP A 464 -14.58 -3.83 -13.99
C ASP A 464 -14.59 -5.29 -14.50
N GLY A 465 -14.00 -6.21 -13.75
CA GLY A 465 -13.88 -7.63 -14.14
C GLY A 465 -12.74 -7.97 -15.09
N GLY A 466 -11.81 -7.05 -15.32
CA GLY A 466 -10.55 -7.31 -16.04
C GLY A 466 -9.67 -8.36 -15.33
N LYS A 467 -8.80 -9.03 -16.08
CA LYS A 467 -7.98 -10.15 -15.57
C LYS A 467 -6.53 -10.12 -16.06
N PHE A 468 -5.61 -10.39 -15.15
CA PHE A 468 -4.21 -10.66 -15.45
C PHE A 468 -3.82 -12.06 -14.95
N VAL A 469 -3.19 -12.87 -15.80
CA VAL A 469 -2.78 -14.25 -15.48
C VAL A 469 -1.31 -14.47 -15.86
N SER A 470 -0.40 -14.52 -14.89
CA SER A 470 1.00 -14.91 -15.08
C SER A 470 1.25 -16.33 -14.59
N GLN A 471 1.76 -17.19 -15.47
CA GLN A 471 2.12 -18.57 -15.11
C GLN A 471 3.56 -18.69 -14.59
N ASN A 472 4.15 -17.57 -14.14
CA ASN A 472 5.44 -17.47 -13.46
C ASN A 472 5.38 -16.31 -12.44
N ILE A 473 6.52 -15.88 -11.89
CA ILE A 473 6.62 -14.83 -10.87
C ILE A 473 6.40 -13.44 -11.48
N THR A 474 5.78 -12.53 -10.72
CA THR A 474 5.70 -11.10 -11.02
C THR A 474 6.53 -10.27 -10.04
N PHE A 475 7.41 -9.42 -10.56
CA PHE A 475 8.22 -8.47 -9.80
C PHE A 475 7.66 -7.04 -9.93
N LEU A 476 7.65 -6.28 -8.83
CA LEU A 476 7.33 -4.85 -8.82
C LEU A 476 8.55 -4.07 -8.30
N GLY A 477 9.00 -3.05 -9.04
CA GLY A 477 10.21 -2.28 -8.70
C GLY A 477 11.47 -3.15 -8.75
N ASP A 478 11.81 -3.65 -9.94
CA ASP A 478 12.83 -4.69 -10.09
C ASP A 478 14.24 -4.18 -9.77
N LYS A 479 14.72 -3.15 -10.45
CA LYS A 479 16.02 -2.50 -10.19
C LYS A 479 15.86 -1.32 -9.22
N ALA A 480 16.98 -0.81 -8.70
CA ALA A 480 17.00 0.22 -7.65
C ALA A 480 16.23 1.53 -7.97
N SER A 481 16.09 1.90 -9.24
CA SER A 481 15.30 3.05 -9.71
C SER A 481 13.86 2.71 -10.09
N GLY A 482 13.54 1.41 -10.26
CA GLY A 482 12.25 0.95 -10.75
C GLY A 482 11.12 1.21 -9.77
N ILE A 483 9.99 1.70 -10.29
CA ILE A 483 8.76 1.97 -9.54
C ILE A 483 7.64 1.15 -10.17
N GLY A 484 7.17 0.13 -9.46
CA GLY A 484 6.09 -0.75 -9.91
C GLY A 484 4.80 -0.56 -9.11
N THR A 485 3.71 -0.23 -9.78
CA THR A 485 2.37 -0.09 -9.18
C THR A 485 1.40 -1.12 -9.75
N LEU A 486 0.73 -1.87 -8.88
CA LEU A 486 -0.46 -2.67 -9.22
C LEU A 486 -1.67 -2.10 -8.47
N ASN A 487 -2.70 -1.69 -9.21
CA ASN A 487 -4.01 -1.33 -8.66
C ASN A 487 -5.03 -2.37 -9.15
N LEU A 488 -5.60 -3.14 -8.22
CA LEU A 488 -6.55 -4.22 -8.49
C LEU A 488 -7.86 -3.94 -7.75
N MET A 489 -8.93 -3.73 -8.49
CA MET A 489 -10.20 -3.21 -7.96
C MET A 489 -11.38 -4.04 -8.44
N ASP A 490 -12.41 -4.09 -7.60
CA ASP A 490 -13.73 -4.67 -7.84
C ASP A 490 -13.80 -6.20 -7.83
N ALA A 491 -14.81 -6.75 -7.16
CA ALA A 491 -14.96 -8.18 -6.84
C ALA A 491 -15.05 -9.15 -8.04
N THR A 492 -15.17 -8.66 -9.27
CA THR A 492 -15.11 -9.49 -10.49
C THR A 492 -13.71 -9.61 -11.10
N SER A 493 -12.78 -8.77 -10.67
CA SER A 493 -11.43 -8.65 -11.23
C SER A 493 -10.45 -9.59 -10.53
N SER A 494 -9.47 -10.14 -11.28
CA SER A 494 -8.43 -10.99 -10.70
C SER A 494 -7.02 -10.69 -11.21
N PHE A 495 -6.05 -10.87 -10.31
CA PHE A 495 -4.64 -10.97 -10.65
C PHE A 495 -4.14 -12.33 -10.15
N ASP A 496 -3.78 -13.21 -11.08
CA ASP A 496 -3.42 -14.58 -10.82
C ASP A 496 -1.93 -14.79 -11.18
N THR A 497 -1.08 -15.09 -10.19
CA THR A 497 0.37 -15.30 -10.39
C THR A 497 0.89 -16.52 -9.62
N VAL A 498 2.06 -17.03 -10.03
CA VAL A 498 2.75 -18.09 -9.28
C VAL A 498 3.41 -17.53 -8.02
N GLY A 499 3.94 -16.31 -8.08
CA GLY A 499 4.52 -15.64 -6.92
C GLY A 499 4.66 -14.16 -7.17
N ILE A 500 4.61 -13.35 -6.11
CA ILE A 500 4.75 -11.90 -6.21
C ILE A 500 5.91 -11.41 -5.34
N ASN A 501 6.74 -10.50 -5.88
CA ASN A 501 7.81 -9.84 -5.15
C ASN A 501 7.64 -8.32 -5.30
N VAL A 502 7.23 -7.68 -4.21
CA VAL A 502 6.85 -6.27 -4.15
C VAL A 502 8.03 -5.46 -3.60
N GLY A 503 8.63 -4.61 -4.44
CA GLY A 503 9.83 -3.86 -4.11
C GLY A 503 11.04 -4.78 -4.09
N ASN A 504 11.49 -5.25 -5.26
CA ASN A 504 12.60 -6.19 -5.37
C ASN A 504 13.93 -5.51 -4.99
N PHE A 505 14.52 -4.69 -5.85
CA PHE A 505 15.58 -3.74 -5.47
C PHE A 505 15.11 -2.29 -5.44
N GLY A 506 14.00 -1.96 -6.11
CA GLY A 506 13.38 -0.63 -6.15
C GLY A 506 12.11 -0.54 -5.30
N SER A 507 11.15 0.27 -5.76
CA SER A 507 9.88 0.52 -5.07
C SER A 507 8.74 -0.26 -5.71
N GLY A 508 8.02 -1.07 -4.92
CA GLY A 508 6.81 -1.77 -5.36
C GLY A 508 5.61 -1.39 -4.49
N ILE A 509 4.46 -1.16 -5.12
CA ILE A 509 3.19 -0.86 -4.46
C ILE A 509 2.10 -1.76 -5.05
N VAL A 510 1.37 -2.47 -4.19
CA VAL A 510 0.17 -3.23 -4.55
C VAL A 510 -1.01 -2.71 -3.75
N ASN A 511 -2.08 -2.30 -4.43
CA ASN A 511 -3.34 -1.91 -3.83
C ASN A 511 -4.43 -2.88 -4.30
N VAL A 512 -5.13 -3.53 -3.36
CA VAL A 512 -6.28 -4.40 -3.65
C VAL A 512 -7.51 -3.88 -2.88
N SER A 513 -8.57 -3.55 -3.59
CA SER A 513 -9.78 -2.93 -3.03
C SER A 513 -11.09 -3.40 -3.68
N ASN A 514 -12.22 -3.06 -3.04
CA ASN A 514 -13.60 -3.32 -3.48
C ASN A 514 -13.92 -4.82 -3.72
N GLY A 515 -13.38 -5.71 -2.89
CA GLY A 515 -13.61 -7.15 -2.95
C GLY A 515 -12.77 -7.92 -3.97
N ALA A 516 -11.80 -7.27 -4.63
CA ALA A 516 -10.99 -7.91 -5.67
C ALA A 516 -10.08 -9.04 -5.13
N THR A 517 -9.66 -9.96 -6.01
CA THR A 517 -8.87 -11.14 -5.61
C THR A 517 -7.48 -11.17 -6.26
N LEU A 518 -6.44 -11.12 -5.42
CA LEU A 518 -5.05 -11.38 -5.76
C LEU A 518 -4.68 -12.82 -5.36
N ASN A 519 -4.29 -13.65 -6.32
CA ASN A 519 -3.74 -14.99 -6.06
C ASN A 519 -2.22 -15.01 -6.33
N SER A 520 -1.42 -15.42 -5.35
CA SER A 520 0.04 -15.64 -5.52
C SER A 520 0.47 -16.96 -4.87
N THR A 521 0.28 -18.04 -5.63
CA THR A 521 0.07 -19.41 -5.11
C THR A 521 1.32 -20.16 -4.62
N GLY A 522 2.52 -19.61 -4.81
CA GLY A 522 3.79 -20.14 -4.31
C GLY A 522 4.43 -19.27 -3.22
N TYR A 523 4.38 -17.94 -3.36
CA TYR A 523 4.84 -17.00 -2.32
C TYR A 523 4.36 -15.56 -2.54
N GLY A 524 4.43 -14.76 -1.47
CA GLY A 524 4.31 -13.31 -1.48
C GLY A 524 5.45 -12.68 -0.69
N PHE A 525 6.34 -11.98 -1.37
CA PHE A 525 7.50 -11.31 -0.78
C PHE A 525 7.35 -9.79 -0.88
N ILE A 526 7.75 -9.08 0.18
CA ILE A 526 7.68 -7.63 0.28
C ILE A 526 9.04 -7.11 0.78
N GLY A 527 9.69 -6.21 0.05
CA GLY A 527 11.06 -5.76 0.36
C GLY A 527 12.12 -6.83 0.07
N GLY A 528 12.17 -7.29 -1.18
CA GLY A 528 12.86 -8.52 -1.61
C GLY A 528 14.39 -8.53 -1.40
N ASN A 529 15.08 -7.48 -1.83
CA ASN A 529 16.53 -7.27 -1.68
C ASN A 529 16.82 -6.04 -0.80
N ALA A 530 18.09 -5.86 -0.39
CA ALA A 530 18.48 -4.90 0.66
C ALA A 530 18.11 -3.42 0.42
N SER A 531 17.92 -3.00 -0.83
CA SER A 531 17.42 -1.65 -1.18
C SER A 531 15.92 -1.59 -1.45
N GLY A 532 15.27 -2.76 -1.58
CA GLY A 532 13.88 -2.91 -1.97
C GLY A 532 12.91 -2.36 -0.92
N LYS A 533 11.85 -1.70 -1.42
CA LYS A 533 10.77 -1.14 -0.62
C LYS A 533 9.44 -1.61 -1.18
N GLY A 534 8.79 -2.53 -0.48
CA GLY A 534 7.47 -3.02 -0.86
C GLY A 534 6.38 -2.51 0.08
N ILE A 535 5.25 -2.09 -0.48
CA ILE A 535 4.03 -1.77 0.26
C ILE A 535 2.88 -2.56 -0.36
N VAL A 536 2.12 -3.28 0.46
CA VAL A 536 0.91 -3.99 0.04
C VAL A 536 -0.27 -3.55 0.91
N ASN A 537 -1.33 -3.07 0.26
CA ASN A 537 -2.54 -2.59 0.90
C ASN A 537 -3.72 -3.47 0.47
N ILE A 538 -4.28 -4.25 1.38
CA ILE A 538 -5.47 -5.09 1.17
C ILE A 538 -6.62 -4.48 1.95
N SER A 539 -7.69 -4.07 1.26
CA SER A 539 -8.76 -3.25 1.84
C SER A 539 -10.15 -3.56 1.29
N THR A 540 -11.20 -3.12 1.99
CA THR A 540 -12.59 -3.11 1.52
C THR A 540 -13.03 -4.50 1.03
N ASP A 541 -13.09 -5.45 1.96
CA ASP A 541 -13.48 -6.87 1.78
C ASP A 541 -12.67 -7.66 0.72
N SER A 542 -11.50 -7.16 0.29
CA SER A 542 -10.65 -7.80 -0.73
C SER A 542 -9.80 -8.94 -0.19
N LEU A 543 -9.39 -9.85 -1.08
CA LEU A 543 -8.63 -11.05 -0.74
C LEU A 543 -7.25 -11.08 -1.40
N TRP A 544 -6.20 -11.22 -0.60
CA TRP A 544 -4.92 -11.78 -1.04
C TRP A 544 -4.81 -13.24 -0.60
N ASN A 545 -4.95 -14.15 -1.55
CA ASN A 545 -4.84 -15.58 -1.32
C ASN A 545 -3.50 -16.12 -1.81
N LEU A 546 -2.65 -16.55 -0.87
CA LEU A 546 -1.48 -17.36 -1.16
C LEU A 546 -1.80 -18.86 -1.03
N LYS A 547 -2.85 -19.23 -0.28
CA LYS A 547 -3.19 -20.64 -0.01
C LYS A 547 -3.62 -21.39 -1.26
N THR A 548 -3.10 -22.62 -1.40
CA THR A 548 -3.60 -23.62 -2.37
C THR A 548 -4.16 -24.85 -1.65
N SER A 549 -4.85 -25.72 -2.39
CA SER A 549 -5.24 -27.05 -1.90
C SER A 549 -4.07 -28.04 -1.76
N SER A 550 -2.83 -27.62 -2.02
CA SER A 550 -1.62 -28.43 -1.88
C SER A 550 -0.78 -28.00 -0.68
N THR A 551 -0.17 -28.96 0.02
CA THR A 551 0.53 -28.76 1.30
C THR A 551 1.93 -28.14 1.17
N ASN A 552 2.36 -27.78 -0.04
CA ASN A 552 3.72 -27.31 -0.31
C ASN A 552 3.82 -25.79 -0.16
N ALA A 553 4.87 -25.34 0.54
CA ALA A 553 5.17 -23.97 0.98
C ALA A 553 4.47 -22.83 0.22
N GLN A 554 3.72 -22.00 0.97
CA GLN A 554 3.09 -20.75 0.53
C GLN A 554 3.48 -19.64 1.52
N LEU A 555 4.71 -19.13 1.37
CA LEU A 555 5.33 -18.21 2.31
C LEU A 555 4.90 -16.77 2.05
N LEU A 556 4.47 -16.07 3.11
CA LEU A 556 4.36 -14.63 3.16
C LEU A 556 5.57 -14.06 3.91
N GLN A 557 6.39 -13.24 3.26
CA GLN A 557 7.58 -12.65 3.87
C GLN A 557 7.57 -11.13 3.73
N VAL A 558 7.51 -10.44 4.87
CA VAL A 558 7.40 -8.98 4.95
C VAL A 558 8.71 -8.41 5.50
N GLY A 559 9.47 -7.74 4.65
CA GLY A 559 10.87 -7.41 4.93
C GLY A 559 11.76 -8.64 4.73
N VAL A 560 12.03 -9.03 3.48
CA VAL A 560 12.91 -10.18 3.19
C VAL A 560 14.36 -9.81 3.47
N LEU A 561 14.89 -8.82 2.75
CA LEU A 561 16.21 -8.22 2.94
C LEU A 561 16.15 -6.70 3.06
N GLY A 562 15.14 -6.08 2.44
CA GLY A 562 14.90 -4.63 2.46
C GLY A 562 13.86 -4.23 3.48
N THR A 563 12.97 -3.30 3.09
CA THR A 563 11.82 -2.85 3.89
C THR A 563 10.52 -3.34 3.26
N GLY A 564 9.67 -4.00 4.03
CA GLY A 564 8.32 -4.40 3.60
C GLY A 564 7.24 -3.91 4.55
N GLU A 565 6.11 -3.50 3.98
CA GLU A 565 4.93 -3.02 4.70
C GLU A 565 3.68 -3.75 4.18
N LEU A 566 2.85 -4.27 5.08
CA LEU A 566 1.57 -4.92 4.75
C LEU A 566 0.44 -4.35 5.61
N ASN A 567 -0.45 -3.58 4.97
CA ASN A 567 -1.65 -3.03 5.58
C ASN A 567 -2.87 -3.87 5.21
N ILE A 568 -3.56 -4.42 6.21
CA ILE A 568 -4.80 -5.20 6.08
C ILE A 568 -5.88 -4.41 6.80
N THR A 569 -6.75 -3.73 6.04
CA THR A 569 -7.68 -2.73 6.59
C THR A 569 -9.11 -2.95 6.12
N THR A 570 -10.10 -2.41 6.85
CA THR A 570 -11.50 -2.32 6.37
C THR A 570 -12.05 -3.64 5.79
N GLY A 571 -11.91 -4.75 6.52
CA GLY A 571 -12.39 -6.07 6.09
C GLY A 571 -11.49 -6.82 5.10
N GLY A 572 -10.32 -6.28 4.75
CA GLY A 572 -9.33 -6.96 3.90
C GLY A 572 -8.84 -8.28 4.51
N ILE A 573 -8.57 -9.28 3.67
CA ILE A 573 -8.19 -10.64 4.08
C ILE A 573 -6.89 -11.06 3.41
N VAL A 574 -5.94 -11.57 4.19
CA VAL A 574 -4.71 -12.22 3.70
C VAL A 574 -4.66 -13.65 4.21
N LYS A 575 -4.43 -14.63 3.31
CA LYS A 575 -4.34 -16.06 3.63
C LYS A 575 -3.00 -16.63 3.17
N ALA A 576 -2.11 -16.94 4.12
CA ALA A 576 -0.78 -17.53 3.90
C ALA A 576 -0.64 -18.90 4.57
N ARG A 577 0.41 -19.68 4.24
CA ARG A 577 0.76 -20.88 5.03
C ARG A 577 1.62 -20.49 6.23
N ASP A 578 2.74 -19.82 6.02
CA ASP A 578 3.57 -19.32 7.13
C ASP A 578 3.92 -17.86 6.85
N THR A 579 3.87 -17.05 7.90
CA THR A 579 4.14 -15.60 7.81
C THR A 579 5.41 -15.26 8.57
N GLN A 580 6.35 -14.60 7.91
CA GLN A 580 7.63 -14.18 8.48
C GLN A 580 7.83 -12.68 8.28
N ILE A 581 8.15 -11.97 9.35
CA ILE A 581 8.39 -10.53 9.36
C ILE A 581 9.86 -10.29 9.72
N ALA A 582 10.55 -9.49 8.91
CA ALA A 582 11.98 -9.23 8.98
C ALA A 582 12.86 -10.49 9.00
N LEU A 583 12.98 -11.12 7.82
CA LEU A 583 13.62 -12.43 7.65
C LEU A 583 15.13 -12.42 7.95
N ASN A 584 15.85 -11.40 7.47
CA ASN A 584 17.32 -11.33 7.50
C ASN A 584 17.84 -10.18 8.38
N ASP A 585 19.12 -10.22 8.75
CA ASP A 585 19.84 -9.12 9.41
C ASP A 585 19.62 -7.78 8.69
N LYS A 586 19.36 -6.72 9.47
CA LYS A 586 18.99 -5.35 9.03
C LYS A 586 17.71 -5.20 8.20
N SER A 587 17.03 -6.28 7.81
CA SER A 587 15.72 -6.19 7.16
C SER A 587 14.67 -5.60 8.11
N LYS A 588 13.64 -4.98 7.53
CA LYS A 588 12.52 -4.38 8.27
C LYS A 588 11.18 -4.83 7.70
N GLY A 589 10.31 -5.31 8.57
CA GLY A 589 8.94 -5.68 8.20
C GLY A 589 7.94 -5.03 9.15
N ASP A 590 6.92 -4.40 8.61
CA ASP A 590 5.76 -3.91 9.39
C ASP A 590 4.47 -4.52 8.82
N VAL A 591 3.61 -4.99 9.72
CA VAL A 591 2.32 -5.61 9.38
C VAL A 591 1.25 -5.03 10.28
N ARG A 592 0.24 -4.41 9.68
CA ARG A 592 -0.90 -3.82 10.37
C ARG A 592 -2.18 -4.56 10.01
N VAL A 593 -2.88 -5.11 11.00
CA VAL A 593 -4.23 -5.67 10.83
C VAL A 593 -5.21 -4.80 11.61
N ASP A 594 -6.07 -4.08 10.89
CA ASP A 594 -6.78 -2.93 11.43
C ASP A 594 -8.24 -2.85 11.01
N GLY A 595 -9.13 -2.71 11.97
CA GLY A 595 -10.57 -2.59 11.75
C GLY A 595 -11.31 -3.93 11.73
N GLN A 596 -12.62 -3.85 11.91
CA GLN A 596 -13.53 -5.01 11.94
C GLN A 596 -13.40 -5.86 10.67
N ASN A 597 -13.41 -7.18 10.85
CA ASN A 597 -13.27 -8.23 9.83
C ASN A 597 -11.91 -8.29 9.10
N SER A 598 -11.00 -7.32 9.31
CA SER A 598 -9.65 -7.38 8.75
C SER A 598 -8.91 -8.59 9.31
N LEU A 599 -8.40 -9.47 8.44
CA LEU A 599 -7.90 -10.80 8.82
C LEU A 599 -6.54 -11.12 8.21
N LEU A 600 -5.59 -11.49 9.05
CA LEU A 600 -4.39 -12.23 8.66
C LEU A 600 -4.50 -13.68 9.12
N GLU A 601 -4.61 -14.61 8.18
CA GLU A 601 -4.71 -16.04 8.43
C GLU A 601 -3.41 -16.74 8.01
N THR A 602 -2.78 -17.42 8.96
CA THR A 602 -1.52 -18.16 8.79
C THR A 602 -1.53 -19.45 9.60
N PHE A 603 -0.60 -20.36 9.34
CA PHE A 603 -0.38 -21.55 10.17
C PHE A 603 0.60 -21.20 11.31
N ASN A 604 1.76 -20.64 10.97
CA ASN A 604 2.76 -20.14 11.93
C ASN A 604 3.03 -18.64 11.71
N MET A 605 3.32 -17.92 12.79
CA MET A 605 3.74 -16.51 12.75
C MET A 605 5.13 -16.34 13.34
N TYR A 606 6.03 -15.65 12.62
CA TYR A 606 7.36 -15.27 13.07
C TYR A 606 7.57 -13.77 12.92
N VAL A 607 7.70 -13.04 14.03
CA VAL A 607 7.91 -11.59 14.06
C VAL A 607 9.35 -11.28 14.49
N GLY A 608 10.12 -10.61 13.63
CA GLY A 608 11.54 -10.39 13.87
C GLY A 608 12.30 -11.72 13.77
N THR A 609 12.47 -12.25 12.57
CA THR A 609 13.14 -13.55 12.39
C THR A 609 14.67 -13.40 12.56
N SER A 610 15.29 -12.49 11.80
CA SER A 610 16.69 -12.08 12.00
C SER A 610 16.88 -10.56 11.91
N GLY A 611 15.82 -9.80 11.60
CA GLY A 611 15.82 -8.33 11.52
C GLY A 611 14.85 -7.70 12.51
N THR A 612 14.39 -6.47 12.22
CA THR A 612 13.40 -5.75 13.04
C THR A 612 12.00 -5.91 12.46
N GLY A 613 11.16 -6.71 13.09
CA GLY A 613 9.78 -6.96 12.66
C GLY A 613 8.74 -6.41 13.63
N THR A 614 7.66 -5.84 13.10
CA THR A 614 6.49 -5.37 13.87
C THR A 614 5.22 -6.03 13.33
N LEU A 615 4.33 -6.45 14.24
CA LEU A 615 2.94 -6.82 13.96
C LEU A 615 2.00 -6.05 14.88
N THR A 616 1.09 -5.27 14.33
CA THR A 616 0.15 -4.43 15.08
C THR A 616 -1.29 -4.81 14.80
N LEU A 617 -2.05 -5.13 15.85
CA LEU A 617 -3.44 -5.56 15.79
C LEU A 617 -4.34 -4.52 16.48
N THR A 618 -5.18 -3.81 15.71
CA THR A 618 -6.03 -2.70 16.20
C THR A 618 -7.47 -2.75 15.72
N ASN A 619 -8.36 -2.07 16.44
CA ASN A 619 -9.75 -1.79 16.05
C ASN A 619 -10.55 -3.04 15.64
N ASN A 620 -10.38 -4.16 16.35
CA ASN A 620 -10.96 -5.50 16.07
C ASN A 620 -10.32 -6.26 14.88
N GLY A 621 -9.20 -5.79 14.33
CA GLY A 621 -8.39 -6.54 13.36
C GLY A 621 -7.85 -7.84 13.97
N THR A 622 -7.85 -8.94 13.21
CA THR A 622 -7.65 -10.30 13.74
C THR A 622 -6.47 -11.03 13.09
N LEU A 623 -5.62 -11.61 13.93
CA LEU A 623 -4.67 -12.66 13.56
C LEU A 623 -5.30 -14.04 13.84
N ASN A 624 -5.24 -14.95 12.88
CA ASN A 624 -5.61 -16.36 13.03
C ASN A 624 -4.38 -17.25 12.78
N VAL A 625 -4.04 -18.10 13.75
CA VAL A 625 -2.83 -18.94 13.77
C VAL A 625 -3.22 -20.42 13.83
N GLU A 626 -3.42 -21.04 12.67
CA GLU A 626 -3.96 -22.40 12.55
C GLU A 626 -3.05 -23.51 13.13
N GLY A 627 -1.74 -23.26 13.20
CA GLY A 627 -0.75 -24.15 13.84
C GLY A 627 -0.55 -23.90 15.33
N GLY A 628 -1.09 -22.80 15.86
CA GLY A 628 -1.02 -22.43 17.28
C GLY A 628 0.24 -21.65 17.72
N GLU A 629 1.26 -21.52 16.87
CA GLU A 629 2.56 -20.96 17.28
C GLU A 629 2.83 -19.53 16.75
N VAL A 630 3.11 -18.61 17.68
CA VAL A 630 3.63 -17.27 17.41
C VAL A 630 5.02 -17.14 18.03
N TYR A 631 6.00 -16.70 17.24
CA TYR A 631 7.38 -16.48 17.67
C TYR A 631 7.77 -15.01 17.54
N LEU A 632 8.45 -14.47 18.56
CA LEU A 632 8.91 -13.07 18.61
C LEU A 632 10.43 -13.05 18.87
N GLY A 633 11.21 -12.37 18.03
CA GLY A 633 12.67 -12.27 18.18
C GLY A 633 13.37 -13.63 18.00
N VAL A 634 13.25 -14.24 16.83
CA VAL A 634 13.56 -15.68 16.66
C VAL A 634 15.04 -16.00 16.88
N PHE A 635 15.95 -15.23 16.29
CA PHE A 635 17.41 -15.43 16.38
C PHE A 635 18.13 -14.15 16.80
N GLU A 636 19.23 -14.22 17.54
CA GLU A 636 20.11 -13.05 17.75
C GLU A 636 20.59 -12.48 16.39
N PRO A 637 20.60 -11.15 16.14
CA PRO A 637 20.19 -10.04 17.01
C PRO A 637 18.84 -9.43 16.57
N ALA A 638 17.83 -10.26 16.27
CA ALA A 638 16.51 -9.81 15.85
C ALA A 638 15.78 -9.01 16.93
N VAL A 639 14.79 -8.23 16.49
CA VAL A 639 13.80 -7.58 17.37
C VAL A 639 12.42 -7.88 16.81
N GLY A 640 11.54 -8.48 17.60
CA GLY A 640 10.20 -8.90 17.19
C GLY A 640 9.11 -8.32 18.06
N THR A 641 8.40 -7.31 17.58
CA THR A 641 7.37 -6.58 18.35
C THR A 641 5.97 -6.95 17.92
N LEU A 642 5.14 -7.38 18.86
CA LEU A 642 3.71 -7.64 18.69
C LEU A 642 2.90 -6.66 19.55
N ASN A 643 2.05 -5.84 18.93
CA ASN A 643 1.20 -4.85 19.61
C ASN A 643 -0.28 -5.26 19.59
N ILE A 644 -0.91 -5.28 20.75
CA ILE A 644 -2.38 -5.29 20.92
C ILE A 644 -2.83 -3.87 21.26
N GLY A 645 -3.55 -3.24 20.34
CA GLY A 645 -3.78 -1.80 20.39
C GLY A 645 -2.58 -1.04 19.79
N ALA A 646 -2.19 0.05 20.41
CA ALA A 646 -1.12 0.92 19.92
C ALA A 646 0.29 0.34 20.19
N ALA A 647 1.33 0.96 19.62
CA ALA A 647 2.72 0.65 19.93
C ALA A 647 3.11 1.17 21.32
N HIS A 648 4.22 0.68 21.88
CA HIS A 648 4.74 1.15 23.17
C HIS A 648 5.01 2.67 23.16
N GLY A 649 4.48 3.40 24.15
CA GLY A 649 4.65 4.84 24.30
C GLY A 649 3.75 5.72 23.41
N GLU A 650 2.97 5.13 22.51
CA GLU A 650 1.94 5.83 21.72
C GLU A 650 0.59 5.91 22.48
N ALA A 651 -0.35 6.71 21.98
CA ALA A 651 -1.69 6.80 22.57
C ALA A 651 -2.50 5.50 22.32
N ALA A 652 -3.07 4.93 23.38
CA ALA A 652 -3.84 3.69 23.35
C ALA A 652 -4.96 3.66 22.28
N ALA A 653 -5.09 2.52 21.60
CA ALA A 653 -6.09 2.28 20.56
C ALA A 653 -7.01 1.10 20.91
N ASP A 654 -8.11 0.91 20.18
CA ASP A 654 -8.93 -0.29 20.37
C ASP A 654 -8.13 -1.54 19.99
N ALA A 655 -8.29 -2.61 20.79
CA ALA A 655 -7.53 -3.85 20.59
C ALA A 655 -7.92 -4.55 19.28
N GLY A 656 -6.93 -5.18 18.64
CA GLY A 656 -7.15 -6.32 17.76
C GLY A 656 -7.10 -7.64 18.54
N PHE A 657 -7.25 -8.77 17.85
CA PHE A 657 -7.36 -10.10 18.48
C PHE A 657 -6.41 -11.13 17.89
N ILE A 658 -6.01 -12.10 18.69
CA ILE A 658 -5.31 -13.32 18.25
C ILE A 658 -6.24 -14.51 18.48
N THR A 659 -6.36 -15.37 17.47
CA THR A 659 -7.23 -16.56 17.48
C THR A 659 -6.46 -17.82 17.11
N ASN A 660 -6.85 -18.95 17.70
CA ASN A 660 -6.23 -20.29 17.58
C ASN A 660 -4.75 -20.42 18.02
N ALA A 661 -4.04 -19.33 18.30
CA ALA A 661 -2.74 -19.37 18.96
C ALA A 661 -2.83 -20.06 20.35
N THR A 662 -1.94 -21.00 20.61
CA THR A 662 -1.80 -21.70 21.89
C THR A 662 -0.63 -21.16 22.71
N LYS A 663 0.38 -20.55 22.05
CA LYS A 663 1.50 -19.87 22.70
C LYS A 663 2.00 -18.64 21.95
N VAL A 664 2.69 -17.77 22.68
CA VAL A 664 3.60 -16.74 22.17
C VAL A 664 4.98 -17.00 22.77
N GLU A 665 5.99 -17.24 21.93
CA GLU A 665 7.33 -17.66 22.34
C GLU A 665 8.37 -16.59 22.00
N PHE A 666 9.03 -16.03 23.02
CA PHE A 666 10.26 -15.24 22.86
C PHE A 666 11.41 -16.19 22.44
N GLY A 667 12.11 -15.85 21.36
CA GLY A 667 13.17 -16.68 20.78
C GLY A 667 14.53 -16.49 21.43
N LEU A 668 15.54 -16.20 20.60
CA LEU A 668 16.91 -15.87 21.04
C LEU A 668 17.27 -14.39 20.85
N GLY A 669 16.47 -13.63 20.10
CA GLY A 669 16.57 -12.17 19.97
C GLY A 669 15.43 -11.49 20.75
N GLU A 670 15.46 -10.15 20.77
CA GLU A 670 14.56 -9.34 21.61
C GLU A 670 13.09 -9.49 21.18
N GLY A 671 12.36 -10.35 21.89
CA GLY A 671 10.91 -10.51 21.74
C GLY A 671 10.14 -9.49 22.59
N VAL A 672 9.22 -8.73 21.99
CA VAL A 672 8.46 -7.68 22.69
C VAL A 672 6.96 -7.88 22.45
N PHE A 673 6.18 -8.03 23.52
CA PHE A 673 4.72 -8.15 23.47
C PHE A 673 4.08 -7.00 24.23
N VAL A 674 3.39 -6.11 23.52
CA VAL A 674 2.84 -4.84 24.03
C VAL A 674 1.32 -4.90 24.12
N PHE A 675 0.78 -4.51 25.27
CA PHE A 675 -0.63 -4.25 25.51
C PHE A 675 -0.82 -2.75 25.77
N ASN A 676 -1.34 -2.02 24.78
CA ASN A 676 -1.59 -0.57 24.86
C ASN A 676 -2.98 -0.26 24.30
N HIS A 677 -4.02 -0.65 25.04
CA HIS A 677 -5.37 -0.70 24.52
C HIS A 677 -6.46 -0.05 25.39
N THR A 678 -7.55 0.37 24.75
CA THR A 678 -8.69 1.06 25.38
C THR A 678 -9.62 0.17 26.21
N ASN A 679 -9.48 -1.17 26.16
CA ASN A 679 -10.35 -2.08 26.92
C ASN A 679 -10.09 -1.92 28.43
N ASN A 680 -11.03 -1.30 29.13
CA ASN A 680 -11.04 -1.09 30.58
C ASN A 680 -12.29 -1.72 31.23
N SER A 681 -12.82 -2.80 30.65
CA SER A 681 -13.96 -3.53 31.21
C SER A 681 -13.56 -4.37 32.42
N ASP A 682 -14.52 -4.69 33.30
CA ASP A 682 -14.30 -5.56 34.47
C ASP A 682 -13.75 -6.95 34.09
N ALA A 683 -14.04 -7.42 32.88
CA ALA A 683 -13.49 -8.66 32.33
C ALA A 683 -12.06 -8.49 31.78
N GLY A 684 -11.74 -7.34 31.17
CA GLY A 684 -10.44 -7.08 30.54
C GLY A 684 -10.23 -7.81 29.20
N TYR A 685 -9.06 -7.61 28.59
CA TYR A 685 -8.62 -8.34 27.39
C TYR A 685 -8.03 -9.69 27.81
N GLN A 686 -8.57 -10.80 27.27
CA GLN A 686 -8.16 -12.15 27.67
C GLN A 686 -6.91 -12.60 26.93
N VAL A 687 -5.94 -13.12 27.68
CA VAL A 687 -4.72 -13.76 27.17
C VAL A 687 -4.74 -15.22 27.63
N ASP A 688 -5.39 -16.05 26.82
CA ASP A 688 -5.58 -17.48 27.06
C ASP A 688 -4.39 -18.33 26.57
N MET A 689 -3.59 -17.79 25.65
CA MET A 689 -2.37 -18.41 25.14
C MET A 689 -1.21 -18.28 26.13
N LEU A 690 -0.33 -19.28 26.16
CA LEU A 690 0.83 -19.32 27.05
C LEU A 690 1.97 -18.43 26.54
N ILE A 691 2.50 -17.53 27.37
CA ILE A 691 3.72 -16.78 27.05
C ILE A 691 4.94 -17.55 27.57
N THR A 692 5.91 -17.82 26.69
CA THR A 692 7.10 -18.66 26.95
C THR A 692 8.39 -18.07 26.36
N GLY A 693 9.55 -18.61 26.75
CA GLY A 693 10.88 -18.26 26.22
C GLY A 693 11.87 -17.94 27.34
N ASP A 694 13.15 -18.29 27.19
CA ASP A 694 14.20 -18.00 28.20
C ASP A 694 15.17 -16.89 27.74
N ASP A 695 14.66 -15.95 26.95
CA ASP A 695 15.37 -14.72 26.61
C ASP A 695 15.31 -13.71 27.77
N LYS A 696 16.46 -13.11 28.10
CA LYS A 696 16.63 -12.11 29.15
C LYS A 696 16.31 -10.70 28.69
N ASP A 697 16.34 -10.45 27.39
CA ASP A 697 15.97 -9.16 26.79
C ASP A 697 14.49 -9.12 26.37
N GLY A 698 13.79 -10.26 26.44
CA GLY A 698 12.37 -10.43 26.17
C GLY A 698 11.49 -9.63 27.13
N LYS A 699 10.43 -9.01 26.61
CA LYS A 699 9.60 -8.02 27.31
C LYS A 699 8.11 -8.24 27.09
N VAL A 700 7.37 -8.39 28.18
CA VAL A 700 5.94 -8.07 28.24
C VAL A 700 5.81 -6.61 28.72
N ILE A 701 5.06 -5.79 27.98
CA ILE A 701 4.83 -4.37 28.29
C ILE A 701 3.33 -4.10 28.36
N HIS A 702 2.88 -3.52 29.47
CA HIS A 702 1.50 -3.10 29.69
C HIS A 702 1.44 -1.58 29.89
N ASP A 703 1.04 -0.87 28.84
CA ASP A 703 0.99 0.59 28.77
C ASP A 703 -0.40 1.17 29.02
N ALA A 704 -1.49 0.42 28.73
CA ALA A 704 -2.85 0.91 28.95
C ALA A 704 -3.92 -0.20 28.95
N GLY A 705 -4.99 0.01 29.72
CA GLY A 705 -6.18 -0.81 29.76
C GLY A 705 -6.25 -1.80 30.92
N HIS A 706 -7.05 -2.85 30.78
CA HIS A 706 -7.12 -4.01 31.65
C HIS A 706 -6.82 -5.27 30.83
N THR A 707 -5.72 -5.95 31.13
CA THR A 707 -5.29 -7.22 30.50
C THR A 707 -5.33 -8.35 31.52
N VAL A 708 -5.81 -9.53 31.13
CA VAL A 708 -5.92 -10.70 32.01
C VAL A 708 -5.13 -11.88 31.46
N PHE A 709 -4.16 -12.37 32.23
CA PHE A 709 -3.37 -13.56 31.92
C PHE A 709 -4.04 -14.80 32.53
N ASN A 710 -4.61 -15.65 31.68
CA ASN A 710 -5.35 -16.86 32.06
C ASN A 710 -4.47 -18.14 32.02
N ALA A 711 -3.28 -18.06 31.43
CA ALA A 711 -2.29 -19.13 31.42
C ALA A 711 -1.20 -18.93 32.49
N GLY A 712 -0.68 -20.02 33.04
CA GLY A 712 0.47 -20.01 33.96
C GLY A 712 1.79 -19.82 33.20
N ASN A 713 2.08 -18.58 32.81
CA ASN A 713 3.19 -18.24 31.89
C ASN A 713 4.58 -18.61 32.43
N THR A 714 5.51 -18.89 31.52
CA THR A 714 6.85 -19.43 31.84
C THR A 714 8.00 -18.71 31.13
N TYR A 715 7.83 -17.42 30.77
CA TYR A 715 8.89 -16.61 30.16
C TYR A 715 9.89 -16.06 31.19
N SER A 716 11.14 -15.84 30.78
CA SER A 716 12.10 -15.02 31.52
C SER A 716 12.18 -13.59 30.92
N GLY A 717 13.23 -12.82 31.17
CA GLY A 717 13.29 -11.42 30.74
C GLY A 717 12.51 -10.48 31.67
N LYS A 718 11.57 -9.68 31.14
CA LYS A 718 10.91 -8.58 31.87
C LYS A 718 9.39 -8.52 31.71
N THR A 719 8.71 -8.08 32.76
CA THR A 719 7.30 -7.63 32.75
C THR A 719 7.23 -6.19 33.23
N LEU A 720 6.80 -5.26 32.37
CA LEU A 720 6.71 -3.84 32.66
C LEU A 720 5.23 -3.42 32.72
N VAL A 721 4.76 -3.01 33.91
CA VAL A 721 3.40 -2.48 34.11
C VAL A 721 3.51 -0.97 34.32
N ASN A 722 3.31 -0.22 33.24
CA ASN A 722 3.54 1.22 33.19
C ASN A 722 2.29 2.01 33.60
N ASP A 723 1.14 1.66 33.04
CA ASP A 723 -0.20 2.18 33.41
C ASP A 723 -1.23 1.04 33.34
N GLY A 724 -2.47 1.31 33.72
CA GLY A 724 -3.59 0.38 33.66
C GLY A 724 -3.53 -0.73 34.73
N LEU A 725 -4.13 -1.88 34.37
CA LEU A 725 -4.32 -3.04 35.22
C LEU A 725 -3.88 -4.31 34.49
N LEU A 726 -2.79 -4.94 34.95
CA LEU A 726 -2.42 -6.30 34.54
C LEU A 726 -2.89 -7.29 35.61
N THR A 727 -3.81 -8.17 35.26
CA THR A 727 -4.40 -9.16 36.15
C THR A 727 -3.85 -10.55 35.86
N ILE A 728 -3.31 -11.21 36.88
CA ILE A 728 -2.79 -12.58 36.84
C ILE A 728 -3.86 -13.50 37.45
N ALA A 729 -4.71 -14.09 36.60
CA ALA A 729 -5.86 -14.91 37.02
C ALA A 729 -5.52 -16.39 37.24
N SER A 730 -4.35 -16.82 36.76
CA SER A 730 -3.86 -18.20 36.82
C SER A 730 -2.35 -18.24 36.97
N HIS A 731 -1.81 -19.39 37.36
CA HIS A 731 -0.39 -19.58 37.68
C HIS A 731 0.06 -21.02 37.37
N THR A 732 1.38 -21.24 37.39
CA THR A 732 2.00 -22.55 37.19
C THR A 732 1.51 -23.58 38.20
N ALA A 733 1.46 -24.86 37.81
CA ALA A 733 0.82 -25.93 38.58
C ALA A 733 1.48 -26.24 39.94
N ASP A 734 2.67 -25.68 40.20
CA ASP A 734 3.39 -25.71 41.47
C ASP A 734 3.02 -24.55 42.43
N GLY A 735 2.23 -23.57 41.99
CA GLY A 735 1.78 -22.42 42.81
C GLY A 735 2.73 -21.22 42.83
N VAL A 736 3.68 -21.15 41.89
CA VAL A 736 4.88 -20.31 42.02
C VAL A 736 4.88 -19.03 41.16
N THR A 737 4.26 -19.01 39.98
CA THR A 737 4.23 -17.77 39.16
C THR A 737 3.14 -17.78 38.07
N GLY A 738 2.63 -16.61 37.70
CA GLY A 738 1.85 -16.39 36.47
C GLY A 738 2.57 -15.54 35.41
N MET A 739 3.82 -15.16 35.65
CA MET A 739 4.66 -14.28 34.80
C MET A 739 6.07 -14.88 34.57
N GLY A 740 6.17 -16.21 34.65
CA GLY A 740 7.43 -16.94 34.60
C GLY A 740 8.47 -16.43 35.61
N SER A 741 9.73 -16.41 35.18
CA SER A 741 10.89 -15.97 35.97
C SER A 741 11.31 -14.51 35.69
N SER A 742 10.46 -13.74 34.99
CA SER A 742 10.75 -12.36 34.59
C SER A 742 11.01 -11.38 35.74
N GLU A 743 11.80 -10.33 35.50
CA GLU A 743 11.91 -9.14 36.37
C GLU A 743 10.64 -8.28 36.19
N VAL A 744 9.89 -8.06 37.27
CA VAL A 744 8.62 -7.34 37.26
C VAL A 744 8.85 -5.91 37.75
N THR A 745 8.53 -4.93 36.93
CA THR A 745 8.53 -3.51 37.31
C THR A 745 7.11 -2.95 37.23
N ILE A 746 6.60 -2.44 38.34
CA ILE A 746 5.31 -1.75 38.41
C ILE A 746 5.58 -0.25 38.62
N ALA A 747 5.42 0.56 37.58
CA ALA A 747 5.54 2.01 37.70
C ALA A 747 4.25 2.60 38.28
N ASN A 748 4.33 3.77 38.92
CA ASN A 748 3.17 4.62 39.17
C ASN A 748 2.73 5.30 37.85
N PRO A 749 1.48 5.14 37.34
CA PRO A 749 0.28 4.67 38.05
C PRO A 749 -0.20 3.24 37.73
N GLY A 750 0.61 2.42 37.04
CA GLY A 750 0.34 1.01 36.78
C GLY A 750 -0.06 0.17 38.00
N THR A 751 -0.83 -0.88 37.74
CA THR A 751 -1.37 -1.80 38.75
C THR A 751 -1.18 -3.25 38.31
N LEU A 752 -0.48 -4.05 39.11
CA LEU A 752 -0.49 -5.51 39.02
C LEU A 752 -1.54 -6.05 39.99
N ASP A 753 -2.31 -7.06 39.59
CA ASP A 753 -3.32 -7.70 40.44
C ASP A 753 -3.21 -9.22 40.36
N ILE A 754 -3.16 -9.89 41.52
CA ILE A 754 -2.90 -11.33 41.63
C ILE A 754 -4.14 -12.02 42.17
N LEU A 755 -4.83 -12.74 41.27
CA LEU A 755 -6.07 -13.46 41.54
C LEU A 755 -5.84 -14.97 41.42
N ALA A 756 -5.37 -15.60 42.51
CA ALA A 756 -4.95 -17.00 42.53
C ALA A 756 -6.13 -17.99 42.52
N SER A 757 -6.85 -18.06 41.40
CA SER A 757 -8.17 -18.71 41.32
C SER A 757 -8.16 -20.21 40.97
N THR A 758 -7.07 -20.75 40.41
CA THR A 758 -7.11 -22.03 39.66
C THR A 758 -6.48 -23.26 40.33
N ASN A 759 -5.62 -23.10 41.36
CA ASN A 759 -4.97 -24.24 42.03
C ASN A 759 -5.73 -24.68 43.30
N SER A 760 -5.92 -25.99 43.47
CA SER A 760 -6.61 -26.60 44.62
C SER A 760 -5.90 -26.41 45.97
N ALA A 761 -4.66 -25.94 46.00
CA ALA A 761 -3.98 -25.48 47.22
C ALA A 761 -4.47 -24.09 47.65
N GLY A 762 -4.54 -23.15 46.71
CA GLY A 762 -4.99 -21.75 46.86
C GLY A 762 -3.90 -20.74 47.25
N ASP A 763 -2.75 -21.19 47.77
CA ASP A 763 -1.61 -20.33 48.12
C ASP A 763 -0.89 -19.78 46.87
N TYR A 764 -0.24 -18.62 46.99
CA TYR A 764 0.56 -18.00 45.93
C TYR A 764 1.85 -17.38 46.48
N THR A 765 3.00 -17.74 45.92
CA THR A 765 4.31 -17.19 46.34
C THR A 765 5.02 -16.51 45.17
N LEU A 766 5.19 -15.18 45.20
CA LEU A 766 5.87 -14.44 44.13
C LEU A 766 7.38 -14.73 44.12
N THR A 767 7.86 -15.35 43.03
CA THR A 767 9.30 -15.57 42.79
C THR A 767 9.99 -14.51 41.94
N ASN A 768 9.23 -13.64 41.29
CA ASN A 768 9.77 -12.59 40.43
C ASN A 768 10.52 -11.52 41.22
N ALA A 769 11.66 -11.06 40.70
CA ALA A 769 12.34 -9.86 41.17
C ALA A 769 11.41 -8.65 40.97
N LEU A 770 11.08 -7.92 42.04
CA LEU A 770 10.02 -6.90 42.03
C LEU A 770 10.57 -5.50 42.25
N LYS A 771 10.15 -4.55 41.39
CA LYS A 771 10.67 -3.19 41.31
C LYS A 771 9.58 -2.15 41.05
N GLY A 772 9.91 -0.89 41.29
CA GLY A 772 9.04 0.25 41.00
C GLY A 772 8.18 0.70 42.19
N ASP A 773 7.26 1.63 41.91
CA ASP A 773 6.54 2.44 42.90
C ASP A 773 5.01 2.44 42.70
N GLY A 774 4.48 1.63 41.78
CA GLY A 774 3.05 1.43 41.54
C GLY A 774 2.34 0.56 42.59
N LEU A 775 1.19 -0.01 42.21
CA LEU A 775 0.36 -0.84 43.10
C LEU A 775 0.46 -2.32 42.72
N MET A 776 0.76 -3.17 43.69
CA MET A 776 0.49 -4.61 43.62
C MET A 776 -0.71 -4.92 44.50
N ARG A 777 -1.78 -5.46 43.91
CA ARG A 777 -2.93 -6.03 44.62
C ARG A 777 -2.82 -7.55 44.69
N VAL A 778 -3.32 -8.12 45.78
CA VAL A 778 -3.45 -9.57 45.96
C VAL A 778 -4.82 -9.87 46.55
N GLN A 779 -5.58 -10.73 45.87
CA GLN A 779 -6.82 -11.29 46.38
C GLN A 779 -6.86 -12.79 46.04
N LEU A 780 -6.61 -13.63 47.03
CA LEU A 780 -6.58 -15.08 46.85
C LEU A 780 -8.00 -15.68 46.95
N SER A 781 -8.12 -17.00 46.75
CA SER A 781 -9.42 -17.68 46.70
C SER A 781 -10.18 -17.71 48.05
N SER A 782 -9.48 -17.58 49.18
CA SER A 782 -10.06 -17.48 50.52
C SER A 782 -9.05 -16.99 51.56
N SER A 783 -9.52 -16.45 52.69
CA SER A 783 -8.68 -15.82 53.72
C SER A 783 -7.77 -16.75 54.53
N ASP A 784 -7.82 -18.07 54.29
CA ASP A 784 -6.84 -19.04 54.78
C ASP A 784 -5.57 -19.13 53.91
N LYS A 785 -5.61 -18.65 52.66
CA LYS A 785 -4.54 -18.87 51.67
C LYS A 785 -3.36 -17.95 51.86
N MET A 786 -2.14 -18.49 51.78
CA MET A 786 -0.92 -17.73 51.99
C MET A 786 -0.50 -16.96 50.74
N PHE A 787 -0.31 -15.65 50.90
CA PHE A 787 0.56 -14.88 50.01
C PHE A 787 1.98 -14.84 50.57
N GLY A 788 2.99 -14.81 49.69
CA GLY A 788 4.38 -14.63 50.07
C GLY A 788 5.26 -14.12 48.94
N PHE A 789 6.45 -13.69 49.32
CA PHE A 789 7.59 -13.34 48.47
C PHE A 789 8.72 -14.37 48.71
N THR A 790 9.72 -14.38 47.82
CA THR A 790 10.94 -15.17 48.03
C THR A 790 12.18 -14.28 48.00
N HIS A 791 13.33 -14.83 48.37
CA HIS A 791 14.62 -14.15 48.26
C HIS A 791 14.89 -13.54 46.87
N ALA A 792 14.35 -14.16 45.80
CA ALA A 792 14.50 -13.67 44.43
C ALA A 792 13.74 -12.35 44.17
N THR A 793 12.74 -12.01 44.99
CA THR A 793 12.00 -10.74 44.91
C THR A 793 12.89 -9.53 45.17
N GLY A 794 13.95 -9.68 45.99
CA GLY A 794 14.87 -8.59 46.34
C GLY A 794 14.26 -7.57 47.30
N THR A 795 14.73 -6.32 47.23
CA THR A 795 14.31 -5.22 48.13
C THR A 795 14.01 -3.91 47.38
N GLU A 796 13.95 -3.95 46.04
CA GLU A 796 13.84 -2.77 45.17
C GLU A 796 12.39 -2.25 44.99
N PHE A 797 11.37 -3.03 45.39
CA PHE A 797 9.99 -2.56 45.37
C PHE A 797 9.75 -1.48 46.44
N ALA A 798 9.17 -0.37 46.01
CA ALA A 798 8.89 0.79 46.85
C ALA A 798 7.41 1.23 46.80
N GLY A 799 6.58 0.53 46.04
CA GLY A 799 5.16 0.85 45.85
C GLY A 799 4.27 0.47 47.03
N VAL A 800 3.04 0.05 46.74
CA VAL A 800 2.10 -0.48 47.73
C VAL A 800 1.82 -1.96 47.44
N ALA A 801 1.91 -2.80 48.47
CA ALA A 801 1.40 -4.17 48.47
C ALA A 801 0.06 -4.20 49.23
N GLN A 802 -1.05 -4.23 48.50
CA GLN A 802 -2.40 -4.28 49.04
C GLN A 802 -2.87 -5.73 49.10
N LEU A 803 -2.97 -6.29 50.31
CA LEU A 803 -3.34 -7.69 50.53
C LEU A 803 -4.79 -7.78 51.06
N LYS A 804 -5.60 -8.62 50.40
CA LYS A 804 -6.99 -8.93 50.73
C LYS A 804 -7.20 -10.46 50.66
N ASP A 805 -8.22 -10.99 51.33
CA ASP A 805 -8.63 -12.42 51.29
C ASP A 805 -7.41 -13.39 51.34
N SER A 806 -6.54 -13.24 52.35
CA SER A 806 -5.24 -13.93 52.40
C SER A 806 -4.60 -13.93 53.79
N THR A 807 -3.74 -14.91 54.07
CA THR A 807 -2.74 -14.84 55.15
C THR A 807 -1.40 -14.33 54.62
N PHE A 808 -0.62 -13.66 55.47
CA PHE A 808 0.73 -13.21 55.19
C PHE A 808 1.59 -13.37 56.45
N THR A 809 2.87 -13.75 56.31
CA THR A 809 3.78 -13.87 57.47
C THR A 809 4.95 -12.92 57.29
N LEU A 810 5.00 -11.86 58.11
CA LEU A 810 6.04 -10.86 58.05
C LEU A 810 7.30 -11.36 58.77
N GLU A 811 8.13 -12.08 58.03
CA GLU A 811 9.49 -12.50 58.40
C GLU A 811 10.39 -12.64 57.15
N ARG A 812 11.72 -12.65 57.36
CA ARG A 812 12.74 -12.96 56.34
C ARG A 812 12.50 -12.22 55.00
N ASP A 813 12.30 -12.96 53.91
CA ASP A 813 12.15 -12.44 52.56
C ASP A 813 10.88 -11.59 52.39
N ASN A 814 9.81 -11.87 53.15
CA ASN A 814 8.59 -11.04 53.14
C ASN A 814 8.85 -9.65 53.72
N THR A 815 9.65 -9.56 54.78
CA THR A 815 10.12 -8.28 55.33
C THR A 815 11.07 -7.59 54.36
N ALA A 816 12.01 -8.33 53.76
CA ALA A 816 12.98 -7.80 52.80
C ALA A 816 12.31 -7.18 51.55
N ALA A 817 11.35 -7.87 50.93
CA ALA A 817 10.58 -7.38 49.79
C ALA A 817 9.81 -6.08 50.09
N LEU A 818 9.46 -5.84 51.36
CA LEU A 818 8.71 -4.67 51.79
C LEU A 818 9.57 -3.54 52.38
N THR A 819 10.91 -3.67 52.41
CA THR A 819 11.86 -2.71 53.01
C THR A 819 11.58 -1.23 52.65
N HIS A 820 11.15 -0.96 51.41
CA HIS A 820 10.88 0.41 50.93
C HIS A 820 9.41 0.64 50.54
N ALA A 821 8.54 -0.35 50.74
CA ALA A 821 7.15 -0.37 50.27
C ALA A 821 6.14 -0.23 51.43
N MET A 822 4.91 0.17 51.10
CA MET A 822 3.77 0.19 52.02
C MET A 822 3.05 -1.16 51.99
N LEU A 823 2.93 -1.83 53.14
CA LEU A 823 2.01 -2.95 53.32
C LEU A 823 0.63 -2.40 53.69
N GLN A 824 -0.39 -2.63 52.87
CA GLN A 824 -1.78 -2.33 53.20
C GLN A 824 -2.56 -3.62 53.45
N SER A 825 -3.10 -3.76 54.67
CA SER A 825 -3.90 -4.92 55.10
C SER A 825 -5.38 -4.57 55.01
N ASP A 826 -6.03 -5.05 53.95
CA ASP A 826 -7.47 -4.89 53.69
C ASP A 826 -8.30 -5.95 54.43
N SER A 827 -9.63 -5.77 54.44
CA SER A 827 -10.59 -6.76 54.95
C SER A 827 -10.24 -8.19 54.55
N GLU A 828 -10.37 -9.14 55.50
CA GLU A 828 -10.07 -10.57 55.29
C GLU A 828 -8.60 -10.89 54.95
N ASN A 829 -7.67 -9.92 55.07
CA ASN A 829 -6.24 -10.24 55.21
C ASN A 829 -5.87 -10.50 56.69
N THR A 830 -5.00 -11.48 56.94
CA THR A 830 -4.40 -11.75 58.24
C THR A 830 -2.87 -11.80 58.14
N THR A 831 -2.20 -10.74 58.62
CA THR A 831 -0.73 -10.67 58.68
C THR A 831 -0.22 -11.08 60.06
N SER A 832 0.63 -12.10 60.13
CA SER A 832 1.34 -12.52 61.35
C SER A 832 2.75 -11.91 61.41
N VAL A 833 3.07 -11.17 62.47
CA VAL A 833 4.40 -10.62 62.74
C VAL A 833 5.20 -11.64 63.55
N LYS A 834 6.40 -12.00 63.09
CA LYS A 834 7.28 -12.94 63.81
C LYS A 834 8.38 -12.22 64.60
N VAL A 835 8.95 -12.95 65.56
CA VAL A 835 10.00 -12.49 66.47
C VAL A 835 11.14 -11.76 65.73
N GLY A 836 11.51 -10.58 66.23
CA GLY A 836 12.48 -9.66 65.63
C GLY A 836 11.88 -8.32 65.19
N GLU A 837 12.75 -7.37 64.83
CA GLU A 837 12.36 -6.11 64.19
C GLU A 837 12.06 -6.34 62.70
N GLN A 838 10.80 -6.18 62.30
CA GLN A 838 10.37 -6.28 60.91
C GLN A 838 10.34 -4.88 60.27
N SER A 839 11.46 -4.49 59.66
CA SER A 839 11.60 -3.17 59.02
C SER A 839 11.02 -3.15 57.60
N ILE A 840 9.98 -2.35 57.38
CA ILE A 840 9.30 -2.15 56.08
C ILE A 840 9.07 -0.64 55.83
N GLY A 841 8.78 -0.22 54.60
CA GLY A 841 8.60 1.20 54.28
C GLY A 841 7.39 1.83 54.98
N GLY A 842 6.26 1.13 55.00
CA GLY A 842 5.03 1.59 55.62
C GLY A 842 4.05 0.48 56.00
N LEU A 843 3.12 0.79 56.90
CA LEU A 843 1.98 -0.05 57.25
C LEU A 843 0.68 0.77 57.20
N ALA A 844 -0.33 0.28 56.50
CA ALA A 844 -1.67 0.88 56.42
C ALA A 844 -2.77 -0.13 56.79
N MET A 845 -3.64 0.24 57.72
CA MET A 845 -4.75 -0.59 58.21
C MET A 845 -6.07 -0.23 57.50
N ASN A 846 -6.66 -1.20 56.82
CA ASN A 846 -7.87 -1.02 55.99
C ASN A 846 -8.91 -2.12 56.20
N GLY A 847 -9.08 -2.58 57.45
CA GLY A 847 -10.02 -3.62 57.83
C GLY A 847 -9.39 -5.02 58.00
N GLY A 848 -8.11 -5.17 57.68
CA GLY A 848 -7.37 -6.41 57.91
C GLY A 848 -6.96 -6.65 59.36
N THR A 849 -6.33 -7.80 59.59
CA THR A 849 -5.97 -8.33 60.90
C THR A 849 -4.45 -8.43 61.04
N ILE A 850 -3.85 -7.85 62.08
CA ILE A 850 -2.41 -8.02 62.39
C ILE A 850 -2.24 -8.79 63.70
N ILE A 851 -1.48 -9.87 63.70
CA ILE A 851 -1.17 -10.69 64.88
C ILE A 851 0.26 -10.42 65.32
N PHE A 852 0.46 -10.05 66.58
CA PHE A 852 1.77 -9.84 67.20
C PHE A 852 2.04 -10.90 68.27
N ASP A 853 3.21 -11.54 68.19
CA ASP A 853 3.71 -12.47 69.20
C ASP A 853 4.26 -11.66 70.38
N THR A 854 3.46 -11.51 71.46
CA THR A 854 3.83 -10.70 72.63
C THR A 854 3.01 -11.01 73.90
N ASP A 855 3.71 -11.17 75.02
CA ASP A 855 3.13 -11.25 76.37
C ASP A 855 2.95 -9.84 77.00
N ILE A 856 1.72 -9.37 77.09
CA ILE A 856 1.38 -8.30 78.05
C ILE A 856 1.26 -8.89 79.47
N PRO A 857 1.77 -8.23 80.52
CA PRO A 857 2.21 -6.83 80.61
C PRO A 857 3.74 -6.64 80.66
N ALA A 858 4.51 -7.72 80.56
CA ALA A 858 5.91 -7.74 80.96
C ALA A 858 6.85 -7.07 79.94
N ALA A 859 6.44 -7.05 78.69
CA ALA A 859 7.12 -6.36 77.61
C ALA A 859 6.97 -4.82 77.70
N THR A 860 7.89 -4.10 77.08
CA THR A 860 7.73 -2.68 76.66
C THR A 860 7.73 -2.54 75.13
N LEU A 861 8.06 -3.61 74.43
CA LEU A 861 8.19 -3.76 72.99
C LEU A 861 7.88 -5.23 72.68
N ALA A 862 7.03 -5.51 71.69
CA ALA A 862 6.65 -6.88 71.33
C ALA A 862 7.86 -7.72 70.87
N GLU A 863 7.81 -9.05 71.06
CA GLU A 863 8.94 -9.91 70.67
C GLU A 863 9.12 -9.93 69.14
N GLY A 864 8.01 -9.94 68.40
CA GLY A 864 7.94 -9.50 67.01
C GLY A 864 7.30 -8.13 66.91
N TYR A 865 7.97 -7.14 66.30
CA TYR A 865 7.43 -5.79 66.14
C TYR A 865 7.79 -5.20 64.77
N ILE A 866 6.99 -4.24 64.28
CA ILE A 866 7.20 -3.63 62.95
C ILE A 866 7.89 -2.26 63.10
N SER A 867 8.85 -1.97 62.23
CA SER A 867 9.52 -0.67 62.10
C SER A 867 9.20 -0.05 60.74
N VAL A 868 8.67 1.19 60.71
CA VAL A 868 8.22 1.87 59.48
C VAL A 868 8.60 3.35 59.41
N ASP A 869 8.62 3.90 58.19
CA ASP A 869 8.64 5.35 58.00
C ASP A 869 7.23 5.94 58.16
N THR A 870 6.18 5.26 57.69
CA THR A 870 4.79 5.74 57.79
C THR A 870 3.82 4.66 58.27
N LEU A 871 3.08 4.97 59.33
CA LEU A 871 1.94 4.19 59.83
C LEU A 871 0.63 4.93 59.52
N VAL A 872 -0.34 4.27 58.91
CA VAL A 872 -1.69 4.79 58.63
C VAL A 872 -2.74 3.96 59.37
N VAL A 873 -3.42 4.57 60.34
CA VAL A 873 -4.45 3.92 61.19
C VAL A 873 -5.59 4.88 61.47
N GLY A 874 -6.82 4.52 61.13
CA GLY A 874 -7.97 5.45 61.16
C GLY A 874 -8.27 6.08 59.79
N ALA A 875 -9.53 6.43 59.58
CA ALA A 875 -10.10 6.60 58.24
C ALA A 875 -9.59 7.84 57.49
N GLY A 876 -9.26 7.68 56.20
CA GLY A 876 -8.99 8.78 55.28
C GLY A 876 -8.01 8.47 54.15
N ASP A 877 -7.67 9.53 53.42
CA ASP A 877 -6.69 9.58 52.35
C ASP A 877 -5.25 9.46 52.87
N TYR A 878 -4.39 8.70 52.16
CA TYR A 878 -2.93 8.85 52.26
C TYR A 878 -2.29 8.85 50.86
N THR A 879 -1.17 9.55 50.70
CA THR A 879 -0.40 9.57 49.45
C THR A 879 0.89 8.78 49.64
N TRP A 880 1.16 7.81 48.77
CA TRP A 880 2.41 7.05 48.76
C TRP A 880 3.01 7.06 47.34
N LYS A 881 4.29 7.44 47.23
CA LYS A 881 5.02 7.64 45.96
C LYS A 881 4.29 8.48 44.89
N GLY A 882 3.38 9.35 45.31
CA GLY A 882 2.58 10.22 44.44
C GLY A 882 1.20 9.68 44.04
N ARG A 883 0.88 8.40 44.34
CA ARG A 883 -0.47 7.83 44.17
C ARG A 883 -1.27 8.01 45.47
N ASN A 884 -2.55 8.31 45.34
CA ASN A 884 -3.47 8.47 46.47
C ASN A 884 -4.22 7.17 46.74
N TYR A 885 -4.32 6.82 48.02
CA TYR A 885 -4.96 5.62 48.54
C TYR A 885 -6.00 6.02 49.59
N GLN A 886 -7.01 5.17 49.75
CA GLN A 886 -8.16 5.39 50.64
C GLN A 886 -8.24 4.24 51.62
N VAL A 887 -8.26 4.53 52.92
CA VAL A 887 -8.48 3.51 53.95
C VAL A 887 -9.70 3.80 54.82
N ASN A 888 -10.48 2.75 55.09
CA ASN A 888 -11.55 2.78 56.10
C ASN A 888 -10.99 2.96 57.52
N GLY A 889 -9.70 2.69 57.72
CA GLY A 889 -9.01 2.87 58.98
C GLY A 889 -9.49 1.98 60.12
N THR A 890 -10.26 0.94 59.83
CA THR A 890 -10.58 -0.12 60.78
C THR A 890 -9.60 -1.28 60.60
N GLY A 891 -9.83 -2.37 61.31
CA GLY A 891 -8.94 -3.52 61.36
C GLY A 891 -8.68 -3.90 62.82
N ASP A 892 -8.21 -5.13 62.98
CA ASP A 892 -8.12 -5.78 64.28
C ASP A 892 -6.65 -6.17 64.56
N VAL A 893 -6.25 -6.08 65.83
CA VAL A 893 -4.90 -6.40 66.28
C VAL A 893 -4.98 -7.44 67.38
N LEU A 894 -4.31 -8.58 67.18
CA LEU A 894 -4.30 -9.72 68.09
C LEU A 894 -2.97 -9.81 68.82
N ILE A 895 -3.04 -10.09 70.11
CA ILE A 895 -1.91 -10.33 71.03
C ILE A 895 -2.27 -11.49 71.97
N ASP A 896 -1.32 -12.07 72.71
CA ASP A 896 -1.68 -12.92 73.84
C ASP A 896 -2.13 -12.05 75.03
N VAL A 897 -3.18 -12.50 75.71
CA VAL A 897 -3.83 -11.78 76.81
C VAL A 897 -4.04 -12.78 77.95
N PRO A 898 -3.22 -12.79 79.01
CA PRO A 898 -3.32 -13.78 80.06
C PRO A 898 -4.66 -13.65 80.80
N LYS A 899 -5.47 -14.72 80.76
CA LYS A 899 -6.77 -14.84 81.44
C LYS A 899 -6.64 -15.71 82.70
N PRO A 900 -6.99 -15.23 83.91
CA PRO A 900 -7.42 -13.86 84.25
C PRO A 900 -6.25 -12.88 84.32
N TRP A 901 -6.48 -11.67 83.84
CA TRP A 901 -5.55 -10.54 83.98
C TRP A 901 -5.58 -9.99 85.41
N ASN A 902 -4.43 -9.57 85.94
CA ASN A 902 -4.30 -8.97 87.28
C ASN A 902 -3.79 -7.52 87.16
N ASP A 903 -4.73 -6.59 87.15
CA ASP A 903 -4.49 -5.14 87.05
C ASP A 903 -3.54 -4.57 88.13
N PRO A 904 -2.42 -3.89 87.75
CA PRO A 904 -1.51 -3.24 88.70
C PRO A 904 -2.12 -2.02 89.40
N MET A 905 -3.22 -1.44 88.90
CA MET A 905 -3.93 -0.30 89.50
C MET A 905 -5.04 -0.70 90.50
N ALA A 906 -5.21 -1.99 90.80
CA ALA A 906 -6.39 -2.56 91.47
C ALA A 906 -6.73 -2.03 92.89
N ASN A 907 -5.91 -1.14 93.47
CA ASN A 907 -6.04 -0.66 94.85
C ASN A 907 -6.19 0.87 95.01
N ASN A 908 -6.34 1.69 93.96
CA ASN A 908 -6.50 3.15 94.18
C ASN A 908 -7.28 3.93 93.09
N PRO A 909 -8.55 4.35 93.33
CA PRO A 909 -9.27 5.26 92.45
C PRO A 909 -8.79 6.70 92.65
N LEU A 910 -7.72 7.09 91.95
CA LEU A 910 -7.16 8.44 91.98
C LEU A 910 -8.03 9.45 91.20
N THR A 911 -9.15 9.87 91.80
CA THR A 911 -10.10 10.87 91.26
C THR A 911 -9.53 12.32 91.23
N THR A 912 -8.22 12.47 91.13
CA THR A 912 -7.48 13.74 91.09
C THR A 912 -6.82 14.00 89.73
N LEU A 913 -6.76 13.00 88.86
CA LEU A 913 -6.40 13.17 87.45
C LEU A 913 -7.62 13.58 86.63
N ASN A 914 -7.40 14.30 85.54
CA ASN A 914 -8.44 14.62 84.56
C ASN A 914 -8.66 13.43 83.60
N LEU A 915 -9.81 13.42 82.91
CA LEU A 915 -10.22 12.25 82.13
C LEU A 915 -9.37 12.00 80.86
N LEU A 916 -8.55 12.96 80.42
CA LEU A 916 -7.57 12.78 79.34
C LEU A 916 -6.24 12.23 79.88
N GLU A 917 -5.84 12.58 81.11
CA GLU A 917 -4.74 11.89 81.82
C GLU A 917 -5.07 10.39 82.07
N HIS A 918 -6.36 10.05 82.19
CA HIS A 918 -6.84 8.65 82.23
C HIS A 918 -6.92 7.97 80.84
N ASP A 919 -6.81 8.73 79.76
CA ASP A 919 -6.61 8.21 78.40
C ASP A 919 -5.13 7.77 78.27
N ASP A 920 -4.18 8.68 78.53
CA ASP A 920 -2.77 8.54 78.15
C ASP A 920 -1.83 7.76 79.10
N SER A 921 -2.35 7.03 80.11
CA SER A 921 -1.51 6.47 81.18
C SER A 921 -1.24 4.95 81.11
N HIS A 922 0.00 4.56 81.42
CA HIS A 922 0.46 3.24 81.91
C HIS A 922 0.44 1.99 80.98
N VAL A 923 1.45 1.13 81.22
CA VAL A 923 1.79 -0.15 80.56
C VAL A 923 1.64 -0.11 79.04
N GLY A 924 2.63 0.48 78.38
CA GLY A 924 2.72 0.54 76.92
C GLY A 924 3.64 -0.54 76.34
N VAL A 925 3.07 -1.53 75.64
CA VAL A 925 3.83 -2.39 74.72
C VAL A 925 3.81 -1.74 73.33
N GLN A 926 4.97 -1.41 72.80
CA GLN A 926 5.10 -0.95 71.42
C GLN A 926 4.94 -2.14 70.46
N LEU A 927 3.98 -2.03 69.53
CA LEU A 927 3.75 -3.00 68.45
C LEU A 927 4.36 -2.52 67.14
N VAL A 928 4.24 -1.22 66.86
CA VAL A 928 4.79 -0.58 65.66
C VAL A 928 5.57 0.66 66.06
N LYS A 929 6.75 0.80 65.48
CA LYS A 929 7.64 1.96 65.55
C LYS A 929 7.55 2.71 64.23
N ALA A 930 7.23 4.00 64.24
CA ALA A 930 6.88 4.78 63.04
C ALA A 930 7.41 6.23 63.08
N GLN A 931 8.10 6.68 62.03
CA GLN A 931 8.54 8.09 61.93
C GLN A 931 7.37 9.07 61.70
N THR A 932 6.38 8.64 60.92
CA THR A 932 5.15 9.38 60.63
C THR A 932 3.95 8.53 61.03
N VAL A 933 2.96 9.14 61.70
CA VAL A 933 1.69 8.47 62.05
C VAL A 933 0.53 9.31 61.53
N ILE A 934 -0.32 8.69 60.72
CA ILE A 934 -1.53 9.28 60.13
C ILE A 934 -2.75 8.64 60.81
N GLY A 935 -3.54 9.47 61.50
CA GLY A 935 -4.75 9.05 62.20
C GLY A 935 -4.54 8.68 63.67
N SER A 936 -5.29 7.69 64.18
CA SER A 936 -5.30 7.29 65.59
C SER A 936 -5.57 5.80 65.80
N GLY A 937 -4.78 5.14 66.67
CA GLY A 937 -4.90 3.71 66.99
C GLY A 937 -6.24 3.28 67.60
N GLY A 938 -6.98 4.19 68.25
CA GLY A 938 -8.31 3.93 68.83
C GLY A 938 -9.43 3.67 67.80
N SER A 939 -9.10 3.72 66.50
CA SER A 939 -9.96 3.29 65.40
C SER A 939 -10.00 1.77 65.20
N LEU A 940 -8.93 1.07 65.60
CA LEU A 940 -8.75 -0.38 65.50
C LEU A 940 -9.44 -1.12 66.66
N THR A 941 -9.55 -2.44 66.57
CA THR A 941 -10.01 -3.30 67.69
C THR A 941 -8.83 -4.09 68.27
N LEU A 942 -8.72 -4.16 69.59
CA LEU A 942 -7.80 -5.08 70.24
C LEU A 942 -8.52 -6.42 70.50
N ARG A 943 -7.89 -7.52 70.10
CA ARG A 943 -8.37 -8.90 70.31
C ARG A 943 -7.31 -9.76 70.97
N ASP A 944 -7.72 -10.88 71.52
CA ASP A 944 -6.80 -11.95 71.90
C ASP A 944 -6.53 -12.92 70.74
N LEU A 945 -5.60 -13.87 70.93
CA LEU A 945 -5.26 -14.92 69.94
C LEU A 945 -6.41 -15.90 69.62
N GLN A 946 -7.58 -15.80 70.27
CA GLN A 946 -8.79 -16.56 69.90
C GLN A 946 -9.75 -15.74 69.02
N GLY A 947 -9.51 -14.43 68.88
CA GLY A 947 -10.34 -13.51 68.10
C GLY A 947 -11.46 -12.82 68.89
N ASP A 948 -11.57 -13.05 70.21
CA ASP A 948 -12.50 -12.30 71.06
C ASP A 948 -12.01 -10.85 71.24
N GLU A 949 -12.90 -9.86 71.30
CA GLU A 949 -12.50 -8.48 71.65
C GLU A 949 -11.99 -8.46 73.10
N VAL A 950 -10.84 -7.83 73.36
CA VAL A 950 -10.29 -7.72 74.72
C VAL A 950 -11.19 -6.82 75.55
N GLU A 951 -12.06 -7.42 76.36
CA GLU A 951 -13.04 -6.70 77.16
C GLU A 951 -12.40 -5.78 78.20
N ALA A 952 -13.19 -4.83 78.72
CA ALA A 952 -12.77 -3.99 79.82
C ALA A 952 -12.68 -4.82 81.13
N ASP A 953 -11.60 -4.63 81.88
CA ASP A 953 -11.41 -5.26 83.20
C ASP A 953 -12.35 -4.64 84.25
N LYS A 954 -12.52 -3.32 84.21
CA LYS A 954 -13.25 -2.56 85.23
C LYS A 954 -14.05 -1.40 84.64
N THR A 955 -15.30 -1.29 85.06
CA THR A 955 -16.11 -0.07 84.89
C THR A 955 -16.05 0.77 86.17
N LEU A 956 -15.75 2.07 86.05
CA LEU A 956 -15.60 3.01 87.17
C LEU A 956 -16.51 4.24 87.01
N HIS A 957 -17.20 4.61 88.08
CA HIS A 957 -18.02 5.82 88.16
C HIS A 957 -17.20 7.10 87.96
N ILE A 958 -17.40 7.81 86.84
CA ILE A 958 -16.80 9.12 86.58
C ILE A 958 -17.68 10.19 87.21
N ALA A 959 -17.25 10.72 88.35
CA ALA A 959 -17.95 11.78 89.07
C ALA A 959 -17.34 13.17 88.80
N GLN A 960 -18.19 14.17 88.55
CA GLN A 960 -17.80 15.58 88.46
C GLN A 960 -18.69 16.43 89.39
N ASN A 961 -18.07 17.31 90.18
CA ASN A 961 -18.73 18.13 91.21
C ASN A 961 -19.64 17.30 92.16
N GLY A 962 -19.26 16.05 92.46
CA GLY A 962 -20.00 15.15 93.34
C GLY A 962 -21.17 14.37 92.70
N THR A 963 -21.42 14.54 91.40
CA THR A 963 -22.44 13.76 90.66
C THR A 963 -21.78 12.78 89.70
N VAL A 964 -22.24 11.52 89.63
CA VAL A 964 -21.77 10.54 88.63
C VAL A 964 -22.35 10.89 87.26
N VAL A 965 -21.49 11.32 86.34
CA VAL A 965 -21.88 11.83 85.02
C VAL A 965 -21.66 10.84 83.88
N ALA A 966 -20.80 9.84 84.08
CA ALA A 966 -20.54 8.75 83.14
C ALA A 966 -20.01 7.51 83.87
N GLU A 967 -20.04 6.36 83.19
CA GLU A 967 -19.23 5.20 83.53
C GLU A 967 -18.02 5.14 82.58
N GLY A 968 -16.82 4.98 83.11
CA GLY A 968 -15.60 4.77 82.31
C GLY A 968 -15.20 3.30 82.34
N ASP A 969 -15.08 2.68 81.17
CA ASP A 969 -14.63 1.30 81.03
C ASP A 969 -13.12 1.29 80.80
N TYR A 970 -12.37 0.67 81.71
CA TYR A 970 -10.91 0.62 81.72
C TYR A 970 -10.40 -0.77 81.32
N GLY A 971 -9.35 -0.82 80.51
CA GLY A 971 -8.77 -2.05 79.98
C GLY A 971 -7.62 -1.78 79.01
N PHE A 972 -7.09 -2.84 78.41
CA PHE A 972 -6.13 -2.69 77.31
C PHE A 972 -6.80 -2.11 76.06
N ARG A 973 -6.10 -1.20 75.40
CA ARG A 973 -6.59 -0.46 74.22
C ARG A 973 -5.43 -0.09 73.29
N LEU A 974 -5.74 0.06 72.00
CA LEU A 974 -4.79 0.50 70.99
C LEU A 974 -4.73 2.03 70.95
N THR A 975 -3.52 2.57 70.92
CA THR A 975 -3.22 4.00 70.97
C THR A 975 -2.03 4.33 70.08
N THR A 976 -1.85 5.60 69.73
CA THR A 976 -0.78 6.05 68.83
C THR A 976 -0.10 7.31 69.32
N ALA A 977 1.22 7.31 69.33
CA ALA A 977 2.04 8.48 69.63
C ALA A 977 2.61 9.09 68.32
N PRO A 978 2.39 10.39 68.03
CA PRO A 978 2.96 11.05 66.85
C PRO A 978 4.49 10.96 66.82
N GLY A 979 5.04 10.60 65.66
CA GLY A 979 6.48 10.42 65.49
C GLY A 979 7.07 9.24 66.28
N ASN A 980 6.24 8.28 66.70
CA ASN A 980 6.70 7.11 67.44
C ASN A 980 5.96 5.80 67.08
N GLY A 981 4.64 5.77 66.94
CA GLY A 981 3.92 4.59 66.39
C GLY A 981 2.76 4.06 67.24
N LEU A 982 2.51 2.73 67.17
CA LEU A 982 1.34 2.02 67.72
C LEU A 982 1.67 1.28 69.02
N TYR A 983 0.79 1.44 70.02
CA TYR A 983 0.95 0.89 71.36
C TYR A 983 -0.32 0.19 71.87
N VAL A 984 -0.13 -0.92 72.58
CA VAL A 984 -1.12 -1.44 73.55
C VAL A 984 -0.87 -0.73 74.87
N ASN A 985 -1.79 0.12 75.31
CA ASN A 985 -1.75 0.81 76.61
C ASN A 985 -2.93 0.35 77.49
N TYR A 986 -2.82 0.46 78.82
CA TYR A 986 -3.90 0.13 79.77
C TYR A 986 -4.54 1.40 80.33
N GLY A 987 -5.72 1.78 79.84
CA GLY A 987 -6.37 3.04 80.21
C GLY A 987 -7.87 3.05 79.94
N LEU A 988 -8.45 4.25 79.81
CA LEU A 988 -9.87 4.42 79.49
C LEU A 988 -10.17 3.87 78.08
N LYS A 989 -10.71 2.65 77.97
CA LYS A 989 -11.07 2.01 76.70
C LYS A 989 -12.34 2.64 76.11
N ALA A 990 -13.37 2.84 76.94
CA ALA A 990 -14.64 3.42 76.53
C ALA A 990 -15.25 4.32 77.62
N LEU A 991 -16.18 5.20 77.21
CA LEU A 991 -16.84 6.14 78.12
C LEU A 991 -18.34 6.20 77.83
N ASN A 992 -19.16 5.76 78.79
CA ASN A 992 -20.62 5.70 78.73
C ASN A 992 -21.25 6.88 79.48
N ILE A 993 -21.57 7.97 78.79
CA ILE A 993 -22.14 9.17 79.44
C ILE A 993 -23.61 8.94 79.81
N HIS A 994 -23.98 9.28 81.06
CA HIS A 994 -25.34 9.17 81.57
C HIS A 994 -26.28 10.22 80.95
N GLY A 995 -27.48 9.78 80.55
CA GLY A 995 -28.46 10.65 79.90
C GLY A 995 -28.85 11.87 80.75
N GLY A 996 -28.77 13.05 80.17
CA GLY A 996 -29.07 14.33 80.84
C GLY A 996 -27.96 14.86 81.76
N GLN A 997 -26.84 14.15 81.94
CA GLN A 997 -25.69 14.63 82.69
C GLN A 997 -24.76 15.52 81.85
N LYS A 998 -23.86 16.24 82.52
CA LYS A 998 -22.87 17.10 81.87
C LYS A 998 -21.44 16.68 82.25
N LEU A 999 -20.74 16.10 81.29
CA LEU A 999 -19.29 15.90 81.36
C LEU A 999 -18.54 17.16 80.91
N THR A 1000 -17.43 17.47 81.58
CA THR A 1000 -16.44 18.47 81.16
C THR A 1000 -15.10 17.77 80.94
N LEU A 1001 -14.55 17.87 79.73
CA LEU A 1001 -13.22 17.39 79.39
C LEU A 1001 -12.26 18.59 79.40
N ALA A 1002 -11.06 18.41 79.94
CA ALA A 1002 -10.06 19.46 80.08
C ALA A 1002 -8.66 18.85 79.96
N GLU A 1003 -7.79 19.48 79.19
CA GLU A 1003 -6.41 19.06 78.94
C GLU A 1003 -5.51 19.26 80.17
N HIS A 1004 -4.46 18.44 80.31
CA HIS A 1004 -3.38 18.74 81.25
C HIS A 1004 -2.58 19.96 80.77
N GLY A 1005 -2.01 20.72 81.71
CA GLY A 1005 -1.20 21.91 81.42
C GLY A 1005 0.10 21.58 80.68
N GLY A 1006 0.05 21.59 79.35
CA GLY A 1006 1.21 21.33 78.47
C GLY A 1006 0.96 20.32 77.35
N ALA A 1007 -0.23 19.70 77.30
CA ALA A 1007 -0.64 18.84 76.19
C ALA A 1007 -0.88 19.65 74.90
N TYR A 1008 -0.46 19.11 73.74
CA TYR A 1008 -0.66 19.71 72.42
C TYR A 1008 -0.65 18.64 71.31
N GLY A 1009 -1.59 18.73 70.36
CA GLY A 1009 -1.71 17.74 69.28
C GLY A 1009 -2.38 16.46 69.79
N ALA A 1010 -1.93 15.29 69.33
CA ALA A 1010 -2.61 14.02 69.67
C ALA A 1010 -2.57 13.67 71.17
N THR A 1011 -1.61 14.20 71.94
CA THR A 1011 -1.56 14.06 73.42
C THR A 1011 -2.53 15.00 74.16
N ALA A 1012 -3.39 15.69 73.42
CA ALA A 1012 -4.59 16.36 73.93
C ALA A 1012 -5.88 15.71 73.40
N ASP A 1013 -5.81 14.90 72.33
CA ASP A 1013 -6.98 14.32 71.65
C ASP A 1013 -7.43 13.03 72.36
N MET A 1014 -8.71 12.94 72.71
CA MET A 1014 -9.25 11.77 73.40
C MET A 1014 -9.31 10.57 72.44
N SER A 1015 -8.61 9.47 72.75
CA SER A 1015 -8.63 8.27 71.89
C SER A 1015 -9.65 7.20 72.34
N ALA A 1016 -10.22 7.30 73.54
CA ALA A 1016 -11.25 6.39 74.04
C ALA A 1016 -12.56 6.38 73.22
N LYS A 1017 -13.21 5.23 73.16
CA LYS A 1017 -14.51 5.00 72.49
C LYS A 1017 -15.66 5.64 73.29
N SER A 1018 -16.08 6.85 72.90
CA SER A 1018 -17.23 7.52 73.53
C SER A 1018 -18.58 6.99 73.04
N VAL A 1019 -19.43 6.53 73.96
CA VAL A 1019 -20.78 5.99 73.70
C VAL A 1019 -21.79 6.70 74.60
N VAL A 1020 -22.93 7.14 74.04
CA VAL A 1020 -23.93 7.91 74.83
C VAL A 1020 -25.33 7.32 74.70
N LYS A 1021 -25.94 7.02 75.84
CA LYS A 1021 -27.32 6.52 75.97
C LYS A 1021 -28.24 7.60 76.56
N GLY A 1022 -28.43 8.71 75.83
CA GLY A 1022 -29.35 9.78 76.24
C GLY A 1022 -29.25 11.07 75.43
N ILE A 1023 -30.08 12.04 75.78
CA ILE A 1023 -30.14 13.37 75.15
C ILE A 1023 -29.06 14.29 75.74
N TRP A 1024 -28.34 15.00 74.87
CA TRP A 1024 -27.30 15.99 75.22
C TRP A 1024 -27.88 17.36 75.59
N GLN A 1025 -27.12 18.17 76.36
CA GLN A 1025 -27.37 19.62 76.49
C GLN A 1025 -26.12 20.50 76.30
N SER A 1026 -24.93 20.13 76.76
CA SER A 1026 -23.70 20.90 76.50
C SER A 1026 -22.43 20.09 76.75
N ILE A 1027 -21.59 20.01 75.73
CA ILE A 1027 -20.13 19.92 75.91
C ILE A 1027 -19.58 21.36 76.03
N ARG A 1028 -18.50 21.54 76.78
CA ARG A 1028 -17.56 22.66 76.61
C ARG A 1028 -16.20 22.03 76.27
N CYS A 1029 -15.61 22.42 75.15
CA CYS A 1029 -14.30 21.98 74.69
C CYS A 1029 -13.54 23.23 74.20
N ASP A 1030 -12.28 23.33 74.59
CA ASP A 1030 -11.46 24.52 74.34
C ASP A 1030 -10.23 24.25 73.43
N ARG A 1031 -9.89 22.99 73.06
CA ARG A 1031 -8.78 22.67 72.12
C ARG A 1031 -8.74 21.29 71.41
N PHE A 1032 -9.25 20.19 72.00
CA PHE A 1032 -9.07 18.81 71.49
C PHE A 1032 -10.12 18.26 70.50
N ARG A 1033 -9.85 17.09 69.90
CA ARG A 1033 -10.70 16.31 68.96
C ARG A 1033 -11.20 14.98 69.55
N PHE A 1034 -12.26 14.42 68.93
CA PHE A 1034 -12.79 13.07 69.22
C PHE A 1034 -12.51 12.08 68.07
N PRO A 1035 -12.52 10.75 68.33
CA PRO A 1035 -12.37 9.73 67.28
C PRO A 1035 -13.63 9.67 66.40
N THR A 1036 -13.50 10.06 65.14
CA THR A 1036 -14.62 10.20 64.20
C THR A 1036 -15.28 8.88 63.81
N VAL A 1037 -14.57 7.74 63.91
CA VAL A 1037 -15.01 6.44 63.38
C VAL A 1037 -15.91 5.64 64.35
N ARG A 1038 -15.75 5.79 65.68
CA ARG A 1038 -16.48 4.98 66.69
C ARG A 1038 -17.42 5.76 67.62
N THR A 1039 -17.50 7.09 67.52
CA THR A 1039 -18.32 7.93 68.41
C THR A 1039 -19.81 7.92 68.03
N THR A 1040 -20.64 7.16 68.75
CA THR A 1040 -22.08 7.02 68.45
C THR A 1040 -22.90 8.12 69.14
N ILE A 1041 -23.37 9.12 68.36
CA ILE A 1041 -24.27 10.19 68.82
C ILE A 1041 -25.69 9.94 68.30
N ARG A 1042 -26.68 9.84 69.19
CA ARG A 1042 -28.11 9.78 68.84
C ARG A 1042 -28.87 10.97 69.44
N GLY A 1043 -29.32 11.88 68.58
CA GLY A 1043 -29.99 13.14 68.95
C GLY A 1043 -29.20 14.38 68.51
N GLN A 1044 -29.81 15.57 68.56
CA GLN A 1044 -29.13 16.84 68.22
C GLN A 1044 -28.42 17.45 69.45
N PRO A 1045 -27.08 17.63 69.44
CA PRO A 1045 -26.34 18.26 70.54
C PRO A 1045 -26.12 19.76 70.30
N THR A 1046 -26.24 20.56 71.36
CA THR A 1046 -25.81 21.98 71.36
C THR A 1046 -24.37 22.14 71.82
N PHE A 1047 -23.47 22.39 70.87
CA PHE A 1047 -22.06 22.72 71.12
C PHE A 1047 -21.88 24.21 71.43
N ARG A 1048 -20.96 24.55 72.35
CA ARG A 1048 -20.45 25.92 72.55
C ARG A 1048 -18.93 25.89 72.56
N TRP A 1049 -18.32 26.55 71.58
CA TRP A 1049 -16.88 26.63 71.40
C TRP A 1049 -16.28 27.89 72.02
N GLY A 1050 -15.05 27.78 72.52
CA GLY A 1050 -14.14 28.92 72.69
C GLY A 1050 -13.73 29.53 71.34
N HIS A 1051 -13.03 30.66 71.36
CA HIS A 1051 -12.72 31.42 70.14
C HIS A 1051 -11.65 30.78 69.24
N TYR A 1052 -11.93 30.80 67.92
CA TYR A 1052 -11.00 30.71 66.77
C TYR A 1052 -10.27 29.38 66.46
N VAL A 1053 -10.71 28.71 65.38
CA VAL A 1053 -9.95 28.26 64.18
C VAL A 1053 -10.90 27.41 63.29
N PRO A 1054 -10.85 27.48 61.94
CA PRO A 1054 -11.84 26.81 61.08
C PRO A 1054 -11.51 25.33 60.76
N MET A 1055 -12.55 24.49 60.71
CA MET A 1055 -12.54 23.17 60.07
C MET A 1055 -13.54 23.11 58.90
N ARG A 1056 -13.26 22.29 57.88
CA ARG A 1056 -14.24 21.94 56.84
C ARG A 1056 -15.21 20.89 57.37
N MET A 1057 -16.51 21.14 57.27
CA MET A 1057 -17.51 20.07 57.32
C MET A 1057 -17.46 19.25 56.03
N VAL A 1058 -17.36 17.93 56.16
CA VAL A 1058 -17.67 16.98 55.08
C VAL A 1058 -19.17 16.68 55.13
N HIS A 1059 -19.82 16.65 53.97
CA HIS A 1059 -21.27 16.44 53.88
C HIS A 1059 -21.58 14.93 53.91
N LEU A 1060 -22.29 14.45 54.93
CA LEU A 1060 -22.80 13.08 54.96
C LEU A 1060 -24.02 12.97 54.04
N ALA A 1061 -23.80 12.48 52.82
CA ALA A 1061 -24.88 12.02 51.96
C ALA A 1061 -25.33 10.61 52.39
N THR A 1062 -26.62 10.43 52.61
CA THR A 1062 -27.25 9.13 52.85
C THR A 1062 -27.85 8.57 51.56
N PRO A 1063 -27.58 7.32 51.16
CA PRO A 1063 -28.27 6.69 50.03
C PRO A 1063 -29.74 6.45 50.38
N GLY A 1064 -30.64 6.69 49.42
CA GLY A 1064 -32.09 6.71 49.67
C GLY A 1064 -33.02 6.69 48.45
N ASN A 1065 -32.48 6.41 47.27
CA ASN A 1065 -33.13 5.87 46.05
C ASN A 1065 -32.03 5.63 45.00
#